data_AF-A0A7Y5NK56-F1
#
_entry.id   AF-A0A7Y5NK56-F1
#
_cell.length_a   1.000
_cell.length_b   1.000
_cell.length_c   1.000
_cell.angle_alpha   90.00
_cell.angle_beta   90.00
_cell.angle_gamma   90.00
#
_symmetry.space_group_name_H-M   'P 1'
#
loop_
_entity.id
_entity.type
_entity.pdbx_description
1 polymer ?
#
loop_
_entity_poly.entity_id
_entity_poly.type
_entity_poly.pdbx_seq_one_letter_code
_entity_poly.pdbx_strand_id
1 'polypeptide(L)'
;MRFVPVFCAAALPLFSAAALTLLSAGCSVKDEKGEYFGATDRAGKDPHTFYVNNGNEPEYVDPGKAHDTASSKIINHLFEGLAAYGPDSSPVAGVAERYDRTPDNLYFRFHIRDDAKWNDGKPVTAQDFEYAWKRVLDPKTASQSSTNMYFLKNGELFNQGKLLVAKQKADVREGPGGDAKVTGSLDAGAAALVLTRSPVGVQTTVEPFSEVPAGVDSISYDPADPKTKTPENLQLFSANDKKVFHGGAAGALPAGDYDVVAKRGTVSCNGDKTYYFEVVARDGSGKRGILPGCMLGPAASPPSALLVARWDAMPTFDPQKRIEPAEDPPPVGFVDAGSLASNTSVVGVRAVDDRTLEVEAEFPTPYILDSVAHATSYPVRKDVVEKFEESGEPDMWTRPGNIVTNGPYEIENWKFRYEIRMRRNPHHRLHDKLKMHNIVWMSVESSVSSMNLYKSGELDYVGDNNSLPPPYIPVLGERKDFQHTFYLGTYWYEFNTKVKPLDDVRVRRALNLAVDKQQLIDSITRGKQMPATHFVPPFMGGGYSEAVDKLKADNADIFATNEYSFNPELGRQLLGEAGYKVVKEGDGYRAEGMPPVELLYNTNEGHRAIAVAIQDMWKRNLGVSVQLRNEEWHVMLKNVRDKNFQVVRFGWIADFDHPQTFMDTFMAKSPNNRTGWSSAEFESLVAKARRTADTAESMKLYREAEKILADEVPKLPLYFYSKTTLVKPYVKGFFFNRRNEQLVNWMWIDDNWASNKTNEPAYQPETFPPPSAY
;
A
#
# COMPACT_ATOMS: atom_id res chain seq x y z
N MET A 1 -63.85 2.88 -28.79
CA MET A 1 -64.86 2.33 -27.85
C MET A 1 -64.37 2.66 -26.44
N ARG A 2 -64.81 3.80 -25.86
CA ARG A 2 -65.86 3.94 -24.82
C ARG A 2 -65.55 3.07 -23.58
N PHE A 3 -65.36 3.62 -22.39
CA PHE A 3 -66.33 4.48 -21.70
C PHE A 3 -65.75 5.58 -20.79
N VAL A 4 -66.45 6.70 -20.88
CA VAL A 4 -66.54 8.00 -20.14
C VAL A 4 -66.99 7.75 -18.67
N PRO A 5 -66.61 8.55 -17.65
CA PRO A 5 -67.25 9.86 -17.46
C PRO A 5 -66.40 11.04 -16.96
N VAL A 6 -66.77 12.22 -17.49
CA VAL A 6 -66.51 13.57 -16.98
C VAL A 6 -67.81 14.34 -17.18
N PHE A 7 -68.31 15.05 -16.16
CA PHE A 7 -68.65 16.48 -16.24
C PHE A 7 -69.30 17.02 -14.93
N CYS A 8 -68.73 18.14 -14.48
CA CYS A 8 -69.34 19.35 -13.92
C CYS A 8 -70.39 19.30 -12.79
N ALA A 9 -70.09 20.03 -11.71
CA ALA A 9 -70.91 21.16 -11.28
C ALA A 9 -70.10 22.12 -10.38
N ALA A 10 -70.00 23.38 -10.80
CA ALA A 10 -69.56 24.51 -9.98
C ALA A 10 -70.79 25.37 -9.65
N ALA A 11 -70.92 25.80 -8.39
CA ALA A 11 -71.78 26.91 -7.98
C ALA A 11 -71.20 27.61 -6.73
N LEU A 12 -70.75 28.84 -6.95
CA LEU A 12 -70.41 29.96 -6.05
C LEU A 12 -71.64 30.45 -5.22
N PRO A 13 -71.62 31.50 -4.34
CA PRO A 13 -70.53 32.40 -3.87
C PRO A 13 -70.61 32.90 -2.36
N LEU A 14 -69.68 33.81 -2.01
CA LEU A 14 -69.75 34.98 -1.08
C LEU A 14 -69.23 34.88 0.38
N PHE A 15 -68.10 35.60 0.57
CA PHE A 15 -67.72 36.54 1.65
C PHE A 15 -67.61 36.08 3.13
N SER A 16 -66.37 36.08 3.65
CA SER A 16 -65.87 37.17 4.52
C SER A 16 -64.45 36.90 5.02
N ALA A 17 -63.66 37.98 5.13
CA ALA A 17 -62.27 37.99 5.53
C ALA A 17 -62.04 37.82 7.05
N ALA A 18 -60.98 37.13 7.43
CA ALA A 18 -60.16 37.40 8.62
C ALA A 18 -58.83 36.62 8.52
N ALA A 19 -57.76 37.28 8.95
CA ALA A 19 -56.37 36.92 8.71
C ALA A 19 -55.87 35.69 9.49
N LEU A 20 -54.98 34.91 8.87
CA LEU A 20 -53.94 34.17 9.56
C LEU A 20 -52.62 34.35 8.80
N THR A 21 -51.81 35.29 9.28
CA THR A 21 -50.39 35.41 8.94
C THR A 21 -49.64 34.15 9.38
N LEU A 22 -49.15 33.37 8.42
CA LEU A 22 -48.06 32.42 8.63
C LEU A 22 -46.84 32.92 7.86
N LEU A 23 -45.91 33.45 8.64
CA LEU A 23 -44.54 33.72 8.24
C LEU A 23 -43.87 32.44 7.71
N SER A 24 -43.44 32.47 6.46
CA SER A 24 -42.27 31.69 6.02
C SER A 24 -41.33 32.62 5.24
N ALA A 25 -40.78 33.59 5.96
CA ALA A 25 -39.52 34.20 5.57
C ALA A 25 -38.40 33.17 5.81
N GLY A 26 -38.27 32.20 4.91
CA GLY A 26 -37.01 31.48 4.72
C GLY A 26 -36.15 32.32 3.79
N CYS A 27 -35.25 33.12 4.35
CA CYS A 27 -34.23 33.81 3.57
C CYS A 27 -33.33 32.75 2.92
N SER A 28 -33.64 32.38 1.68
CA SER A 28 -32.68 31.77 0.77
C SER A 28 -31.79 32.90 0.25
N VAL A 29 -30.48 32.77 0.42
CA VAL A 29 -29.51 33.54 -0.37
C VAL A 29 -29.75 33.19 -1.83
N LYS A 30 -30.34 34.10 -2.60
CA LYS A 30 -30.52 33.91 -4.04
C LYS A 30 -29.17 34.06 -4.72
N ASP A 31 -28.58 32.95 -5.15
CA ASP A 31 -27.49 32.95 -6.13
C ASP A 31 -28.07 33.32 -7.51
N GLU A 32 -28.40 34.61 -7.69
CA GLU A 32 -29.05 35.12 -8.90
C GLU A 32 -28.21 34.94 -10.18
N LYS A 33 -26.90 34.71 -10.03
CA LYS A 33 -25.94 34.53 -11.13
C LYS A 33 -25.56 33.06 -11.37
N GLY A 34 -25.98 32.14 -10.50
CA GLY A 34 -25.58 30.74 -10.56
C GLY A 34 -24.08 30.54 -10.35
N GLU A 35 -23.41 31.37 -9.57
CA GLU A 35 -21.96 31.27 -9.34
C GLU A 35 -21.58 30.01 -8.54
N TYR A 36 -22.53 29.40 -7.82
CA TYR A 36 -22.35 28.22 -6.98
C TYR A 36 -23.31 27.09 -7.41
N PHE A 37 -22.84 25.85 -7.35
CA PHE A 37 -23.71 24.68 -7.56
C PHE A 37 -24.58 24.38 -6.33
N GLY A 38 -24.04 24.63 -5.14
CA GLY A 38 -24.65 24.34 -3.84
C GLY A 38 -24.96 25.59 -3.02
N ALA A 39 -25.59 26.62 -3.59
CA ALA A 39 -26.00 27.82 -2.85
C ALA A 39 -27.11 27.61 -1.79
N THR A 40 -27.63 26.39 -1.64
CA THR A 40 -28.68 26.05 -0.67
C THR A 40 -28.22 26.31 0.77
N ASP A 41 -28.98 27.13 1.48
CA ASP A 41 -28.75 27.46 2.88
C ASP A 41 -28.95 26.28 3.82
N ARG A 42 -28.27 26.37 4.97
CA ARG A 42 -28.17 25.33 5.99
C ARG A 42 -29.40 25.25 6.92
N ALA A 43 -30.60 25.52 6.40
CA ALA A 43 -31.80 25.74 7.20
C ALA A 43 -32.16 24.52 8.07
N GLY A 44 -32.36 24.75 9.38
CA GLY A 44 -32.77 23.71 10.33
C GLY A 44 -31.66 22.73 10.76
N LYS A 45 -30.42 22.94 10.34
CA LYS A 45 -29.27 22.14 10.79
C LYS A 45 -28.55 22.81 11.96
N ASP A 46 -27.91 21.98 12.79
CA ASP A 46 -27.03 22.46 13.86
C ASP A 46 -25.79 23.14 13.23
N PRO A 47 -25.47 24.40 13.59
CA PRO A 47 -24.30 25.12 13.09
C PRO A 47 -22.97 24.46 13.50
N HIS A 48 -22.97 23.59 14.51
CA HIS A 48 -21.78 22.88 14.98
C HIS A 48 -21.68 21.42 14.52
N THR A 49 -22.55 20.97 13.62
CA THR A 49 -22.49 19.61 13.06
C THR A 49 -22.03 19.68 11.60
N PHE A 50 -20.96 18.97 11.24
CA PHE A 50 -20.45 18.88 9.86
C PHE A 50 -20.98 17.63 9.15
N TYR A 51 -21.54 17.76 7.95
CA TYR A 51 -22.10 16.66 7.15
C TYR A 51 -21.20 16.38 5.93
N VAL A 52 -20.63 15.18 5.89
CA VAL A 52 -19.66 14.77 4.87
C VAL A 52 -19.94 13.35 4.41
N ASN A 53 -19.66 13.05 3.15
CA ASN A 53 -19.77 11.70 2.62
C ASN A 53 -18.42 10.96 2.73
N ASN A 54 -18.43 9.74 3.25
CA ASN A 54 -17.27 8.85 3.28
C ASN A 54 -17.19 7.94 2.03
N GLY A 55 -18.15 8.03 1.11
CA GLY A 55 -18.26 7.17 -0.06
C GLY A 55 -18.80 5.80 0.33
N ASN A 56 -17.99 4.99 1.02
CA ASN A 56 -18.30 3.62 1.38
C ASN A 56 -18.21 3.41 2.90
N GLU A 57 -18.71 2.27 3.35
CA GLU A 57 -18.51 1.76 4.71
C GLU A 57 -17.01 1.49 4.97
N PRO A 58 -16.43 1.93 6.11
CA PRO A 58 -15.04 1.59 6.44
C PRO A 58 -14.90 0.09 6.65
N GLU A 59 -13.85 -0.52 6.08
CA GLU A 59 -13.55 -1.94 6.27
C GLU A 59 -13.04 -2.20 7.70
N TYR A 60 -12.19 -1.29 8.20
CA TYR A 60 -11.60 -1.35 9.53
C TYR A 60 -11.66 0.01 10.23
N VAL A 61 -11.85 -0.01 11.55
CA VAL A 61 -11.60 1.16 12.42
C VAL A 61 -10.37 0.91 13.31
N ASP A 62 -9.78 -0.29 13.23
CA ASP A 62 -8.49 -0.64 13.84
C ASP A 62 -7.35 0.00 13.00
N PRO A 63 -6.61 0.98 13.54
CA PRO A 63 -5.54 1.65 12.81
C PRO A 63 -4.43 0.69 12.35
N GLY A 64 -4.24 -0.41 13.08
CA GLY A 64 -3.24 -1.42 12.75
C GLY A 64 -3.66 -2.41 11.66
N LYS A 65 -4.94 -2.41 11.25
CA LYS A 65 -5.46 -3.27 10.16
C LYS A 65 -5.89 -2.51 8.92
N ALA A 66 -6.27 -1.24 9.04
CA ALA A 66 -6.75 -0.43 7.93
C ALA A 66 -5.71 -0.28 6.81
N HIS A 67 -6.18 -0.41 5.56
CA HIS A 67 -5.37 -0.26 4.34
C HIS A 67 -6.14 0.45 3.21
N ASP A 68 -7.27 1.09 3.54
CA ASP A 68 -8.13 1.78 2.60
C ASP A 68 -8.45 3.21 3.08
N THR A 69 -8.87 4.05 2.13
CA THR A 69 -9.14 5.46 2.41
C THR A 69 -10.45 5.68 3.17
N ALA A 70 -11.46 4.81 3.05
CA ALA A 70 -12.71 4.94 3.79
C ALA A 70 -12.52 4.71 5.29
N SER A 71 -11.69 3.73 5.65
CA SER A 71 -11.22 3.49 7.01
C SER A 71 -10.38 4.66 7.53
N SER A 72 -9.40 5.12 6.74
CA SER A 72 -8.45 6.16 7.18
C SER A 72 -9.12 7.49 7.54
N LYS A 73 -10.16 7.94 6.81
CA LYS A 73 -10.88 9.18 7.14
C LYS A 73 -11.55 9.15 8.51
N ILE A 74 -12.13 8.00 8.86
CA ILE A 74 -12.75 7.78 10.15
C ILE A 74 -11.66 7.73 11.23
N ILE A 75 -10.59 6.97 11.01
CA ILE A 75 -9.49 6.78 11.97
C ILE A 75 -8.78 8.10 12.29
N ASN A 76 -8.52 8.96 11.30
CA ASN A 76 -7.84 10.25 11.49
C ASN A 76 -8.63 11.27 12.33
N HIS A 77 -9.91 11.03 12.57
CA HIS A 77 -10.73 11.84 13.48
C HIS A 77 -10.86 11.20 14.87
N LEU A 78 -10.69 9.88 14.95
CA LEU A 78 -10.80 9.11 16.19
C LEU A 78 -9.49 9.06 16.96
N PHE A 79 -8.36 8.99 16.28
CA PHE A 79 -7.03 8.82 16.86
C PHE A 79 -6.09 9.97 16.47
N GLU A 80 -5.04 10.18 17.25
CA GLU A 80 -3.96 11.14 16.98
C GLU A 80 -2.60 10.44 17.17
N GLY A 81 -1.69 10.60 16.21
CA GLY A 81 -0.34 10.01 16.25
C GLY A 81 0.67 10.83 17.05
N LEU A 82 1.95 10.45 17.03
CA LEU A 82 3.02 11.27 17.62
C LEU A 82 3.08 12.63 16.91
N ALA A 83 2.94 12.61 15.58
CA ALA A 83 2.63 13.77 14.77
C ALA A 83 1.15 13.72 14.33
N ALA A 84 0.64 14.86 13.89
CA ALA A 84 -0.68 15.01 13.29
C ALA A 84 -0.53 15.73 11.94
N TYR A 85 -1.61 15.84 11.18
CA TYR A 85 -1.61 16.64 9.95
C TYR A 85 -2.19 18.03 10.20
N GLY A 86 -1.48 19.05 9.71
CA GLY A 86 -1.98 20.40 9.59
C GLY A 86 -3.05 20.53 8.50
N PRO A 87 -3.64 21.72 8.33
CA PRO A 87 -4.65 21.96 7.29
C PRO A 87 -4.16 21.68 5.86
N ASP A 88 -2.89 21.98 5.58
CA ASP A 88 -2.22 21.69 4.30
C ASP A 88 -1.69 20.24 4.21
N SER A 89 -2.00 19.41 5.22
CA SER A 89 -1.46 18.07 5.44
C SER A 89 0.06 17.97 5.56
N SER A 90 0.72 19.07 5.93
CA SER A 90 2.08 19.00 6.47
C SER A 90 2.05 18.42 7.89
N PRO A 91 3.03 17.60 8.29
CA PRO A 91 3.12 17.13 9.67
C PRO A 91 3.25 18.29 10.67
N VAL A 92 2.48 18.23 11.76
CA VAL A 92 2.50 19.15 12.90
C VAL A 92 2.46 18.35 14.20
N ALA A 93 2.53 19.01 15.35
CA ALA A 93 2.66 18.30 16.62
C ALA A 93 1.33 17.63 16.98
N GLY A 94 1.41 16.33 17.25
CA GLY A 94 0.28 15.54 17.74
C GLY A 94 0.47 15.25 19.22
N VAL A 95 0.50 13.96 19.57
CA VAL A 95 0.72 13.46 20.93
C VAL A 95 2.14 13.72 21.42
N ALA A 96 3.13 13.88 20.53
CA ALA A 96 4.46 14.35 20.90
C ALA A 96 4.56 15.87 20.78
N GLU A 97 5.05 16.54 21.83
CA GLU A 97 5.30 18.00 21.80
C GLU A 97 6.58 18.38 21.07
N ARG A 98 7.58 17.50 21.07
CA ARG A 98 8.86 17.64 20.35
C ARG A 98 9.49 16.28 20.11
N TYR A 99 10.55 16.25 19.30
CA TYR A 99 11.40 15.07 19.16
C TYR A 99 12.86 15.48 18.94
N ASP A 100 13.79 14.63 19.36
CA ASP A 100 15.20 14.73 19.01
C ASP A 100 15.51 13.78 17.85
N ARG A 101 16.47 14.13 16.99
CA ARG A 101 16.97 13.23 15.95
C ARG A 101 18.47 13.33 15.73
N THR A 102 19.06 12.26 15.22
CA THR A 102 20.42 12.31 14.67
C THR A 102 20.41 12.90 13.24
N PRO A 103 21.51 13.54 12.79
CA PRO A 103 21.59 14.16 11.46
C PRO A 103 21.38 13.19 10.29
N ASP A 104 21.64 11.90 10.50
CA ASP A 104 21.46 10.82 9.53
C ASP A 104 20.02 10.27 9.47
N ASN A 105 19.10 10.77 10.30
CA ASN A 105 17.72 10.30 10.41
C ASN A 105 17.61 8.79 10.72
N LEU A 106 18.55 8.25 11.51
CA LEU A 106 18.53 6.86 11.98
C LEU A 106 17.99 6.69 13.40
N TYR A 107 18.07 7.72 14.24
CA TYR A 107 17.58 7.66 15.60
C TYR A 107 16.67 8.85 15.90
N PHE A 108 15.55 8.56 16.56
CA PHE A 108 14.57 9.55 16.98
C PHE A 108 14.15 9.31 18.42
N ARG A 109 13.94 10.38 19.18
CA ARG A 109 13.36 10.34 20.52
C ARG A 109 12.17 11.28 20.58
N PHE A 110 10.97 10.74 20.74
CA PHE A 110 9.74 11.52 20.85
C PHE A 110 9.38 11.76 22.31
N HIS A 111 8.95 12.98 22.62
CA HIS A 111 8.55 13.39 23.96
C HIS A 111 7.04 13.63 23.98
N ILE A 112 6.31 12.74 24.64
CA ILE A 112 4.85 12.73 24.71
C ILE A 112 4.36 13.76 25.71
N ARG A 113 3.29 14.47 25.33
CA ARG A 113 2.66 15.51 26.15
C ARG A 113 2.09 14.93 27.44
N ASP A 114 2.20 15.67 28.54
CA ASP A 114 1.63 15.28 29.83
C ASP A 114 0.10 15.31 29.84
N ASP A 115 -0.50 16.20 29.04
CA ASP A 115 -1.93 16.41 28.88
C ASP A 115 -2.62 15.47 27.89
N ALA A 116 -1.87 14.61 27.18
CA ALA A 116 -2.43 13.64 26.25
C ALA A 116 -3.26 12.57 26.98
N LYS A 117 -4.54 12.45 26.59
CA LYS A 117 -5.51 11.54 27.22
C LYS A 117 -6.31 10.76 26.19
N TRP A 118 -6.62 9.52 26.56
CA TRP A 118 -7.68 8.72 25.95
C TRP A 118 -9.05 9.33 26.27
N ASN A 119 -10.07 8.97 25.49
CA ASN A 119 -11.44 9.42 25.68
C ASN A 119 -12.12 8.86 26.94
N ASP A 120 -11.48 7.92 27.65
CA ASP A 120 -11.88 7.49 29.00
C ASP A 120 -11.14 8.26 30.12
N GLY A 121 -10.34 9.27 29.75
CA GLY A 121 -9.62 10.15 30.65
C GLY A 121 -8.26 9.64 31.14
N LYS A 122 -7.87 8.40 30.81
CA LYS A 122 -6.54 7.87 31.14
C LYS A 122 -5.44 8.54 30.30
N PRO A 123 -4.19 8.66 30.81
CA PRO A 123 -3.10 9.23 30.03
C PRO A 123 -2.75 8.34 28.82
N VAL A 124 -2.39 8.97 27.70
CA VAL A 124 -1.71 8.30 26.59
C VAL A 124 -0.23 8.23 26.91
N THR A 125 0.39 7.06 26.75
CA THR A 125 1.80 6.85 27.12
C THR A 125 2.63 6.28 25.96
N ALA A 126 3.96 6.30 26.09
CA ALA A 126 4.86 5.74 25.08
C ALA A 126 4.63 4.23 24.88
N GLN A 127 4.19 3.51 25.91
CA GLN A 127 3.89 2.08 25.82
C GLN A 127 2.69 1.80 24.90
N ASP A 128 1.74 2.73 24.76
CA ASP A 128 0.63 2.59 23.82
C ASP A 128 1.13 2.58 22.36
N PHE A 129 2.12 3.43 22.04
CA PHE A 129 2.76 3.46 20.72
C PHE A 129 3.66 2.24 20.49
N GLU A 130 4.50 1.90 21.46
CA GLU A 130 5.36 0.72 21.37
C GLU A 130 4.53 -0.55 21.12
N TYR A 131 3.44 -0.74 21.87
CA TYR A 131 2.51 -1.85 21.67
C TYR A 131 1.88 -1.81 20.27
N ALA A 132 1.31 -0.67 19.87
CA ALA A 132 0.62 -0.54 18.59
C ALA A 132 1.54 -0.87 17.39
N TRP A 133 2.76 -0.34 17.37
CA TRP A 133 3.69 -0.53 16.26
C TRP A 133 4.20 -1.97 16.18
N LYS A 134 4.49 -2.58 17.34
CA LYS A 134 4.87 -3.99 17.43
C LYS A 134 3.71 -4.90 17.01
N ARG A 135 2.46 -4.55 17.35
CA ARG A 135 1.26 -5.27 16.91
C ARG A 135 1.08 -5.19 15.40
N VAL A 136 1.27 -4.02 14.77
CA VAL A 136 1.21 -3.87 13.30
C VAL A 136 2.21 -4.80 12.61
N LEU A 137 3.43 -4.90 13.15
CA LEU A 137 4.46 -5.77 12.60
C LEU A 137 4.30 -7.25 12.97
N ASP A 138 3.52 -7.60 13.99
CA ASP A 138 3.31 -9.00 14.36
C ASP A 138 2.59 -9.74 13.20
N PRO A 139 3.18 -10.82 12.64
CA PRO A 139 2.55 -11.60 11.58
C PRO A 139 1.13 -12.08 11.93
N LYS A 140 0.81 -12.27 13.22
CA LYS A 140 -0.52 -12.70 13.70
C LYS A 140 -1.60 -11.65 13.47
N THR A 141 -1.24 -10.37 13.46
CA THR A 141 -2.17 -9.28 13.18
C THR A 141 -2.62 -9.28 11.72
N ALA A 142 -1.79 -9.83 10.82
CA ALA A 142 -2.02 -9.85 9.38
C ALA A 142 -2.32 -8.45 8.80
N SER A 143 -1.62 -7.43 9.30
CA SER A 143 -1.77 -6.06 8.82
C SER A 143 -1.34 -5.95 7.36
N GLN A 144 -2.23 -5.46 6.51
CA GLN A 144 -1.91 -5.16 5.10
C GLN A 144 -1.00 -3.94 4.96
N SER A 145 -0.93 -3.12 6.00
CA SER A 145 -0.12 -1.89 6.05
C SER A 145 1.19 -2.07 6.82
N SER A 146 1.61 -3.30 7.15
CA SER A 146 2.83 -3.57 7.93
C SER A 146 4.10 -3.00 7.30
N THR A 147 4.12 -2.88 5.97
CA THR A 147 5.23 -2.27 5.21
C THR A 147 5.50 -0.83 5.61
N ASN A 148 4.49 -0.09 6.08
CA ASN A 148 4.64 1.28 6.57
C ASN A 148 5.51 1.36 7.83
N MET A 149 5.75 0.23 8.52
CA MET A 149 6.60 0.10 9.70
C MET A 149 7.97 -0.53 9.41
N TYR A 150 8.30 -0.83 8.15
CA TYR A 150 9.58 -1.45 7.79
C TYR A 150 10.78 -0.52 7.92
N PHE A 151 10.54 0.77 8.13
CA PHE A 151 11.60 1.71 8.49
C PHE A 151 12.17 1.41 9.89
N LEU A 152 11.44 0.73 10.78
CA LEU A 152 11.94 0.33 12.10
C LEU A 152 13.07 -0.69 11.95
N LYS A 153 14.13 -0.56 12.76
CA LYS A 153 15.22 -1.54 12.85
C LYS A 153 14.62 -2.94 13.00
N ASN A 154 15.04 -3.87 12.14
CA ASN A 154 14.54 -5.24 12.03
C ASN A 154 13.03 -5.43 11.77
N GLY A 155 12.27 -4.36 11.49
CA GLY A 155 10.81 -4.43 11.33
C GLY A 155 10.36 -5.39 10.23
N GLU A 156 10.99 -5.30 9.04
CA GLU A 156 10.72 -6.22 7.92
C GLU A 156 11.03 -7.68 8.29
N LEU A 157 12.19 -7.95 8.90
CA LEU A 157 12.61 -9.31 9.25
C LEU A 157 11.68 -9.94 10.30
N PHE A 158 11.25 -9.14 11.28
CA PHE A 158 10.30 -9.56 12.29
C PHE A 158 8.92 -9.86 11.67
N ASN A 159 8.39 -8.97 10.83
CA ASN A 159 7.10 -9.15 10.17
C ASN A 159 7.07 -10.32 9.18
N GLN A 160 8.21 -10.66 8.56
CA GLN A 160 8.34 -11.86 7.73
C GLN A 160 8.50 -13.15 8.55
N GLY A 161 8.52 -13.09 9.89
CA GLY A 161 8.76 -14.23 10.76
C GLY A 161 10.15 -14.85 10.57
N LYS A 162 11.11 -14.04 10.11
CA LYS A 162 12.50 -14.46 9.87
C LYS A 162 13.41 -14.16 11.04
N LEU A 163 13.08 -13.21 11.89
CA LEU A 163 13.87 -12.92 13.07
C LEU A 163 13.20 -13.51 14.31
N LEU A 164 13.84 -14.50 14.92
CA LEU A 164 13.38 -15.18 16.13
C LEU A 164 14.41 -15.01 17.25
N VAL A 165 13.98 -15.23 18.49
CA VAL A 165 14.82 -15.12 19.68
C VAL A 165 14.85 -16.46 20.42
N ALA A 166 16.02 -16.85 20.89
CA ALA A 166 16.20 -18.05 21.71
C ALA A 166 15.54 -17.86 23.08
N LYS A 167 14.57 -18.72 23.42
CA LYS A 167 13.87 -18.70 24.72
C LYS A 167 14.79 -19.07 25.89
N GLN A 168 15.79 -19.88 25.60
CA GLN A 168 16.81 -20.40 26.49
C GLN A 168 18.06 -20.71 25.68
N LYS A 169 19.16 -21.11 26.33
CA LYS A 169 20.34 -21.57 25.60
C LYS A 169 19.96 -22.72 24.65
N ALA A 170 20.30 -22.57 23.38
CA ALA A 170 19.97 -23.52 22.32
C ALA A 170 21.23 -23.95 21.57
N ASP A 171 21.44 -25.25 21.40
CA ASP A 171 22.57 -25.77 20.64
C ASP A 171 22.41 -25.45 19.15
N VAL A 172 23.49 -24.97 18.54
CA VAL A 172 23.63 -24.83 17.09
C VAL A 172 24.35 -26.06 16.56
N ARG A 173 23.73 -26.74 15.60
CA ARG A 173 24.17 -28.05 15.09
C ARG A 173 24.50 -28.01 13.60
N GLU A 174 25.40 -28.88 13.15
CA GLU A 174 25.74 -29.05 11.72
C GLU A 174 24.56 -29.63 10.91
N GLY A 175 23.60 -30.28 11.57
CA GLY A 175 22.43 -30.91 10.93
C GLY A 175 21.16 -30.84 11.78
N PRO A 176 19.98 -31.09 11.19
CA PRO A 176 18.67 -30.96 11.85
C PRO A 176 18.35 -32.09 12.86
N GLY A 177 19.15 -33.16 12.91
CA GLY A 177 18.97 -34.28 13.83
C GLY A 177 19.46 -33.94 15.24
N GLY A 178 18.76 -34.42 16.28
CA GLY A 178 19.16 -34.21 17.68
C GLY A 178 20.51 -34.84 18.05
N ASP A 179 20.98 -35.79 17.24
CA ASP A 179 22.29 -36.47 17.30
C ASP A 179 23.38 -35.76 16.50
N ALA A 180 23.05 -34.75 15.69
CA ALA A 180 24.02 -33.99 14.92
C ALA A 180 25.00 -33.23 15.84
N LYS A 181 26.25 -33.13 15.41
CA LYS A 181 27.33 -32.48 16.15
C LYS A 181 26.98 -31.03 16.44
N VAL A 182 27.19 -30.63 17.70
CA VAL A 182 27.04 -29.25 18.16
C VAL A 182 28.28 -28.47 17.73
N THR A 183 28.07 -27.41 16.95
CA THR A 183 29.11 -26.47 16.51
C THR A 183 29.13 -25.18 17.29
N GLY A 184 28.05 -24.88 18.02
CA GLY A 184 27.96 -23.68 18.85
C GLY A 184 26.68 -23.66 19.67
N SER A 185 26.34 -22.48 20.18
CA SER A 185 25.09 -22.26 20.89
C SER A 185 24.60 -20.82 20.72
N LEU A 186 23.28 -20.64 20.76
CA LEU A 186 22.63 -19.35 20.98
C LEU A 186 22.29 -19.23 22.47
N ASP A 187 22.73 -18.16 23.12
CA ASP A 187 22.33 -17.90 24.50
C ASP A 187 20.87 -17.45 24.59
N ALA A 188 20.27 -17.57 25.77
CA ALA A 188 18.92 -17.07 26.01
C ALA A 188 18.84 -15.56 25.66
N GLY A 189 17.85 -15.19 24.86
CA GLY A 189 17.71 -13.81 24.36
C GLY A 189 18.51 -13.50 23.09
N ALA A 190 19.36 -14.39 22.60
CA ALA A 190 20.07 -14.19 21.33
C ALA A 190 19.09 -14.25 20.15
N ALA A 191 19.21 -13.28 19.24
CA ALA A 191 18.43 -13.25 18.02
C ALA A 191 19.07 -14.12 16.93
N ALA A 192 18.21 -14.69 16.09
CA ALA A 192 18.58 -15.61 15.04
C ALA A 192 17.74 -15.34 13.79
N LEU A 193 18.44 -15.14 12.66
CA LEU A 193 17.84 -15.01 11.35
C LEU A 193 17.56 -16.40 10.79
N VAL A 194 16.29 -16.72 10.58
CA VAL A 194 15.83 -17.94 9.92
C VAL A 194 16.14 -17.84 8.43
N LEU A 195 17.10 -18.66 8.00
CA LEU A 195 17.48 -18.79 6.59
C LEU A 195 16.53 -19.75 5.87
N THR A 196 16.18 -20.87 6.53
CA THR A 196 15.19 -21.83 6.03
C THR A 196 14.60 -22.67 7.16
N ARG A 197 13.45 -23.32 6.89
CA ARG A 197 12.78 -24.24 7.82
C ARG A 197 13.05 -25.67 7.37
N SER A 198 13.54 -26.54 8.26
CA SER A 198 13.72 -27.95 7.90
C SER A 198 12.35 -28.57 7.60
N PRO A 199 12.19 -29.33 6.50
CA PRO A 199 11.03 -30.20 6.38
C PRO A 199 11.05 -31.18 7.56
N VAL A 200 9.87 -31.49 8.09
CA VAL A 200 9.70 -32.43 9.19
C VAL A 200 10.31 -33.78 8.82
N GLY A 201 11.20 -34.30 9.68
CA GLY A 201 11.58 -35.71 9.67
C GLY A 201 12.79 -36.12 8.84
N VAL A 202 13.79 -35.24 8.63
CA VAL A 202 15.07 -35.64 8.04
C VAL A 202 16.11 -35.87 9.14
N GLN A 203 16.25 -37.11 9.61
CA GLN A 203 17.48 -37.54 10.28
C GLN A 203 18.52 -37.81 9.19
N THR A 204 19.45 -36.89 8.96
CA THR A 204 20.62 -37.17 8.12
C THR A 204 21.90 -36.76 8.83
N THR A 205 22.85 -37.69 8.82
CA THR A 205 24.21 -37.58 9.36
C THR A 205 25.20 -36.90 8.39
N VAL A 206 24.71 -36.12 7.42
CA VAL A 206 25.53 -35.50 6.37
C VAL A 206 25.18 -34.01 6.25
N GLU A 207 26.21 -33.15 6.29
CA GLU A 207 26.10 -31.68 6.23
C GLU A 207 25.41 -31.21 4.92
N PRO A 208 24.46 -30.26 4.95
CA PRO A 208 23.98 -29.58 3.74
C PRO A 208 25.04 -28.58 3.24
N PHE A 209 25.08 -28.33 1.92
CA PHE A 209 26.00 -27.33 1.37
C PHE A 209 25.70 -25.93 1.92
N SER A 210 26.75 -25.17 2.20
CA SER A 210 26.67 -23.76 2.59
C SER A 210 26.18 -22.86 1.45
N GLU A 211 26.36 -23.25 0.18
CA GLU A 211 25.87 -22.54 -1.02
C GLU A 211 25.52 -23.50 -2.18
N VAL A 212 24.56 -23.13 -3.04
CA VAL A 212 24.28 -23.81 -4.32
C VAL A 212 25.44 -23.54 -5.29
N PRO A 213 25.90 -24.50 -6.12
CA PRO A 213 27.00 -24.27 -7.05
C PRO A 213 26.74 -23.04 -7.93
N ALA A 214 27.76 -22.19 -8.09
CA ALA A 214 27.63 -20.92 -8.80
C ALA A 214 27.06 -21.11 -10.22
N GLY A 215 25.98 -20.37 -10.52
CA GLY A 215 25.31 -20.42 -11.82
C GLY A 215 24.21 -21.46 -11.95
N VAL A 216 23.80 -22.18 -10.89
CA VAL A 216 22.64 -23.08 -10.90
C VAL A 216 21.42 -22.42 -10.27
N ASP A 217 20.37 -22.22 -11.08
CA ASP A 217 19.12 -21.54 -10.71
C ASP A 217 17.94 -22.52 -10.49
N SER A 218 17.98 -23.72 -11.07
CA SER A 218 16.99 -24.78 -10.74
C SER A 218 17.53 -26.19 -10.93
N ILE A 219 16.86 -27.18 -10.34
CA ILE A 219 17.20 -28.61 -10.41
C ILE A 219 15.93 -29.38 -10.80
N SER A 220 16.01 -30.27 -11.79
CA SER A 220 14.91 -31.19 -12.18
C SER A 220 15.38 -32.64 -12.14
N TYR A 221 14.43 -33.55 -11.94
CA TYR A 221 14.65 -34.98 -11.98
C TYR A 221 13.65 -35.63 -12.94
N ASP A 222 14.17 -36.32 -13.95
CA ASP A 222 13.38 -37.12 -14.89
C ASP A 222 13.47 -38.60 -14.50
N PRO A 223 12.36 -39.26 -14.13
CA PRO A 223 12.34 -40.69 -13.88
C PRO A 223 12.53 -41.49 -15.18
N ALA A 224 13.04 -42.71 -15.06
CA ALA A 224 13.26 -43.58 -16.21
C ALA A 224 11.95 -43.88 -16.95
N ASP A 225 11.96 -43.78 -18.28
CA ASP A 225 10.85 -44.21 -19.12
C ASP A 225 11.15 -45.63 -19.67
N PRO A 226 10.45 -46.67 -19.18
CA PRO A 226 10.68 -48.05 -19.60
C PRO A 226 10.27 -48.32 -21.06
N LYS A 227 9.47 -47.46 -21.71
CA LYS A 227 9.09 -47.60 -23.12
C LYS A 227 10.17 -47.06 -24.07
N THR A 228 10.82 -45.95 -23.72
CA THR A 228 11.89 -45.35 -24.54
C THR A 228 13.30 -45.80 -24.14
N LYS A 229 13.43 -46.56 -23.04
CA LYS A 229 14.70 -46.99 -22.42
C LYS A 229 15.59 -45.82 -21.99
N THR A 230 14.99 -44.66 -21.70
CA THR A 230 15.73 -43.51 -21.19
C THR A 230 16.02 -43.72 -19.69
N PRO A 231 17.28 -43.61 -19.24
CA PRO A 231 17.64 -43.79 -17.82
C PRO A 231 17.14 -42.62 -16.97
N GLU A 232 17.10 -42.81 -15.64
CA GLU A 232 16.83 -41.73 -14.67
C GLU A 232 17.91 -40.64 -14.82
N ASN A 233 17.52 -39.36 -14.83
CA ASN A 233 18.46 -38.24 -15.00
C ASN A 233 18.19 -37.11 -14.01
N LEU A 234 19.25 -36.55 -13.43
CA LEU A 234 19.23 -35.31 -12.65
C LEU A 234 19.78 -34.16 -13.52
N GLN A 235 19.05 -33.04 -13.61
CA GLN A 235 19.41 -31.89 -14.43
C GLN A 235 19.58 -30.65 -13.55
N LEU A 236 20.66 -29.92 -13.74
CA LEU A 236 20.91 -28.60 -13.14
C LEU A 236 20.73 -27.53 -14.24
N PHE A 237 20.09 -26.41 -13.94
CA PHE A 237 19.82 -25.35 -14.91
C PHE A 237 20.47 -24.05 -14.50
N SER A 238 20.99 -23.29 -15.46
CA SER A 238 21.53 -21.94 -15.30
C SER A 238 20.68 -20.92 -16.06
N ALA A 239 20.55 -19.70 -15.55
CA ALA A 239 19.69 -18.63 -16.06
C ALA A 239 20.10 -18.13 -17.44
N ASN A 240 21.36 -18.36 -17.86
CA ASN A 240 21.93 -17.74 -19.06
C ASN A 240 22.34 -18.69 -20.20
N ASP A 241 22.20 -20.02 -20.07
CA ASP A 241 22.50 -20.96 -21.16
C ASP A 241 21.57 -22.18 -21.13
N LYS A 242 20.99 -22.55 -22.28
CA LYS A 242 20.18 -23.78 -22.47
C LYS A 242 21.02 -25.08 -22.41
N LYS A 243 21.99 -25.18 -21.50
CA LYS A 243 22.76 -26.41 -21.29
C LYS A 243 22.07 -27.29 -20.25
N VAL A 244 21.52 -28.40 -20.71
CA VAL A 244 21.09 -29.53 -19.88
C VAL A 244 22.34 -30.34 -19.54
N PHE A 245 22.67 -30.48 -18.25
CA PHE A 245 23.72 -31.40 -17.82
C PHE A 245 23.14 -32.82 -17.77
N HIS A 246 23.70 -33.75 -18.55
CA HIS A 246 23.24 -35.13 -18.63
C HIS A 246 24.04 -36.04 -17.69
N GLY A 247 23.39 -36.65 -16.69
CA GLY A 247 23.99 -37.67 -15.83
C GLY A 247 23.56 -39.08 -16.24
N GLY A 248 24.32 -39.75 -17.12
CA GLY A 248 24.14 -41.18 -17.42
C GLY A 248 24.80 -42.09 -16.38
N ALA A 249 24.24 -43.29 -16.20
CA ALA A 249 24.76 -44.31 -15.29
C ALA A 249 26.17 -44.79 -15.72
N ALA A 250 27.05 -44.91 -14.72
CA ALA A 250 28.45 -45.34 -14.78
C ALA A 250 29.44 -44.36 -15.45
N GLY A 251 30.11 -43.56 -14.61
CA GLY A 251 31.43 -42.98 -14.92
C GLY A 251 31.45 -41.74 -15.81
N ALA A 252 31.29 -40.57 -15.18
CA ALA A 252 31.79 -39.22 -15.58
C ALA A 252 31.27 -38.62 -16.93
N LEU A 253 30.89 -37.33 -17.04
CA LEU A 253 31.73 -36.11 -17.15
C LEU A 253 30.82 -34.85 -17.41
N PRO A 254 31.31 -33.57 -17.51
CA PRO A 254 31.32 -32.49 -16.49
C PRO A 254 30.53 -31.22 -16.95
N ALA A 255 30.29 -30.13 -16.20
CA ALA A 255 30.83 -29.48 -14.99
C ALA A 255 29.68 -28.78 -14.21
N GLY A 256 29.68 -28.56 -12.89
CA GLY A 256 30.80 -28.55 -11.93
C GLY A 256 30.55 -29.24 -10.58
N ASP A 257 31.69 -29.58 -9.98
CA ASP A 257 32.06 -29.94 -8.61
C ASP A 257 31.55 -31.19 -7.90
N TYR A 258 30.47 -31.87 -8.31
CA TYR A 258 29.93 -32.98 -7.50
C TYR A 258 29.55 -34.27 -8.26
N ASP A 259 29.72 -35.41 -7.59
CA ASP A 259 29.29 -36.76 -7.98
C ASP A 259 28.06 -37.18 -7.16
N VAL A 260 26.97 -37.63 -7.79
CA VAL A 260 25.86 -38.26 -7.06
C VAL A 260 26.30 -39.66 -6.61
N VAL A 261 26.37 -39.87 -5.30
CA VAL A 261 26.81 -41.13 -4.69
C VAL A 261 25.65 -42.01 -4.25
N ALA A 262 24.48 -41.44 -3.94
CA ALA A 262 23.28 -42.23 -3.64
C ALA A 262 21.97 -41.43 -3.83
N LYS A 263 20.92 -42.11 -4.30
CA LYS A 263 19.52 -41.68 -4.23
C LYS A 263 18.93 -42.18 -2.90
N ARG A 264 18.39 -41.30 -2.07
CA ARG A 264 17.98 -41.63 -0.69
C ARG A 264 16.61 -41.06 -0.34
N GLY A 265 15.86 -41.85 0.45
CA GLY A 265 14.59 -41.46 1.09
C GLY A 265 13.49 -40.98 0.14
N THR A 266 12.36 -40.57 0.71
CA THR A 266 11.36 -39.77 -0.01
C THR A 266 11.03 -38.54 0.82
N VAL A 267 11.05 -37.35 0.22
CA VAL A 267 10.61 -36.08 0.78
C VAL A 267 9.32 -35.66 0.07
N SER A 268 8.35 -35.12 0.81
CA SER A 268 7.13 -34.59 0.19
C SER A 268 7.34 -33.13 -0.20
N CYS A 269 7.10 -32.82 -1.47
CA CYS A 269 7.25 -31.54 -2.13
C CYS A 269 5.91 -31.17 -2.80
N ASN A 270 5.25 -30.07 -2.37
CA ASN A 270 4.01 -29.58 -3.01
C ASN A 270 2.92 -30.65 -3.25
N GLY A 271 2.80 -31.62 -2.36
CA GLY A 271 1.82 -32.72 -2.47
C GLY A 271 2.33 -34.00 -3.15
N ASP A 272 3.50 -33.97 -3.79
CA ASP A 272 4.13 -35.12 -4.42
C ASP A 272 5.31 -35.67 -3.60
N LYS A 273 5.60 -36.98 -3.69
CA LYS A 273 6.77 -37.60 -3.06
C LYS A 273 7.94 -37.62 -4.05
N THR A 274 9.06 -37.00 -3.71
CA THR A 274 10.32 -37.02 -4.48
C THR A 274 11.50 -37.52 -3.64
N TYR A 275 12.69 -37.67 -4.22
CA TYR A 275 13.90 -38.17 -3.56
C TYR A 275 14.85 -37.01 -3.17
N TYR A 276 15.81 -37.27 -2.28
CA TYR A 276 17.01 -36.43 -2.15
C TYR A 276 18.24 -37.19 -2.62
N PHE A 277 19.26 -36.45 -3.02
CA PHE A 277 20.49 -37.00 -3.59
C PHE A 277 21.66 -36.69 -2.67
N GLU A 278 22.39 -37.72 -2.28
CA GLU A 278 23.69 -37.60 -1.64
C GLU A 278 24.73 -37.39 -2.75
N VAL A 279 25.52 -36.33 -2.62
CA VAL A 279 26.58 -36.01 -3.57
C VAL A 279 27.92 -35.86 -2.86
N VAL A 280 29.04 -36.07 -3.58
CA VAL A 280 30.40 -35.91 -3.08
C VAL A 280 31.20 -34.97 -3.99
N ALA A 281 32.02 -34.11 -3.41
CA ALA A 281 32.87 -33.20 -4.16
C ALA A 281 33.94 -33.97 -4.95
N ARG A 282 34.09 -33.63 -6.23
CA ARG A 282 35.10 -34.20 -7.14
C ARG A 282 36.50 -33.60 -6.98
N ASP A 283 36.63 -32.56 -6.16
CA ASP A 283 37.90 -31.88 -5.84
C ASP A 283 38.88 -32.73 -4.99
N GLY A 284 38.51 -33.97 -4.68
CA GLY A 284 39.31 -34.87 -3.85
C GLY A 284 39.21 -34.59 -2.35
N SER A 285 38.42 -33.60 -1.92
CA SER A 285 38.21 -33.27 -0.50
C SER A 285 37.38 -34.32 0.23
N GLY A 286 36.62 -35.15 -0.50
CA GLY A 286 35.68 -36.11 0.07
C GLY A 286 34.45 -35.46 0.73
N LYS A 287 34.27 -34.13 0.60
CA LYS A 287 33.12 -33.40 1.13
C LYS A 287 31.82 -33.97 0.54
N ARG A 288 30.86 -34.31 1.40
CA ARG A 288 29.55 -34.84 1.01
C ARG A 288 28.46 -33.82 1.32
N GLY A 289 27.40 -33.82 0.53
CA GLY A 289 26.24 -32.97 0.77
C GLY A 289 24.94 -33.55 0.20
N ILE A 290 23.83 -32.86 0.48
CA ILE A 290 22.49 -33.29 0.05
C ILE A 290 21.88 -32.24 -0.88
N LEU A 291 21.38 -32.70 -2.04
CA LEU A 291 20.57 -31.88 -2.95
C LEU A 291 19.09 -32.30 -2.86
N PRO A 292 18.17 -31.40 -2.44
CA PRO A 292 16.74 -31.67 -2.52
C PRO A 292 16.29 -31.64 -3.99
N GLY A 293 15.42 -32.56 -4.39
CA GLY A 293 14.89 -32.64 -5.76
C GLY A 293 13.86 -31.56 -6.12
N CYS A 294 13.56 -30.59 -5.24
CA CYS A 294 12.62 -29.50 -5.45
C CYS A 294 12.93 -28.32 -4.50
N MET A 295 12.53 -27.08 -4.84
CA MET A 295 12.51 -25.97 -3.88
C MET A 295 11.40 -26.18 -2.83
N LEU A 296 11.79 -26.11 -1.55
CA LEU A 296 10.96 -26.41 -0.39
C LEU A 296 9.90 -25.32 -0.14
N GLY A 297 8.63 -25.64 -0.40
CA GLY A 297 7.48 -24.92 0.15
C GLY A 297 7.18 -25.32 1.61
N PRO A 298 6.35 -24.56 2.34
CA PRO A 298 6.11 -24.80 3.77
C PRO A 298 5.43 -26.15 4.03
N ALA A 299 5.97 -26.93 4.97
CA ALA A 299 5.47 -28.24 5.37
C ALA A 299 4.18 -28.16 6.20
N ALA A 300 3.31 -29.17 6.09
CA ALA A 300 2.04 -29.32 6.81
C ALA A 300 2.16 -29.66 8.31
N SER A 301 3.36 -29.57 8.89
CA SER A 301 3.64 -29.80 10.31
C SER A 301 4.76 -28.85 10.75
N PRO A 302 4.76 -28.36 12.01
CA PRO A 302 5.80 -27.45 12.47
C PRO A 302 7.19 -28.09 12.30
N PRO A 303 8.18 -27.38 11.75
CA PRO A 303 9.53 -27.90 11.54
C PRO A 303 10.13 -28.32 12.88
N SER A 304 10.86 -29.44 12.93
CA SER A 304 11.59 -29.85 14.15
C SER A 304 12.85 -29.02 14.37
N ALA A 305 13.46 -28.49 13.30
CA ALA A 305 14.64 -27.64 13.35
C ALA A 305 14.57 -26.50 12.32
N LEU A 306 15.24 -25.39 12.63
CA LEU A 306 15.39 -24.21 11.79
C LEU A 306 16.87 -24.03 11.45
N LEU A 307 17.18 -23.80 10.17
CA LEU A 307 18.52 -23.33 9.79
C LEU A 307 18.57 -21.83 10.07
N VAL A 308 19.46 -21.44 10.96
CA VAL A 308 19.58 -20.06 11.40
C VAL A 308 21.00 -19.54 11.31
N ALA A 309 21.11 -18.24 11.12
CA ALA A 309 22.33 -17.49 11.37
C ALA A 309 22.14 -16.66 12.63
N ARG A 310 23.17 -16.56 13.49
CA ARG A 310 23.15 -15.60 14.59
C ARG A 310 22.92 -14.17 14.05
N TRP A 311 22.08 -13.39 14.72
CA TRP A 311 21.76 -12.03 14.32
C TRP A 311 22.20 -11.04 15.40
N ASP A 312 23.28 -10.33 15.14
CA ASP A 312 23.87 -9.38 16.10
C ASP A 312 23.40 -7.93 15.89
N ALA A 313 22.73 -7.63 14.77
CA ALA A 313 22.21 -6.30 14.46
C ALA A 313 20.90 -5.98 15.21
N MET A 314 20.93 -6.15 16.53
CA MET A 314 19.84 -5.80 17.45
C MET A 314 19.75 -4.28 17.63
N PRO A 315 18.56 -3.73 17.90
CA PRO A 315 18.43 -2.31 18.22
C PRO A 315 19.29 -1.95 19.43
N THR A 316 20.11 -0.92 19.29
CA THR A 316 20.97 -0.41 20.37
C THR A 316 20.30 0.73 21.14
N PHE A 317 19.46 1.48 20.44
CA PHE A 317 18.85 2.73 20.88
C PHE A 317 19.88 3.73 21.46
N ASP A 318 21.11 3.66 20.96
CA ASP A 318 22.21 4.54 21.34
C ASP A 318 22.64 5.31 20.08
N PRO A 319 22.37 6.62 20.00
CA PRO A 319 22.66 7.41 18.80
C PRO A 319 24.16 7.49 18.47
N GLN A 320 25.04 7.08 19.39
CA GLN A 320 26.48 7.04 19.18
C GLN A 320 26.99 5.66 18.76
N LYS A 321 26.22 4.59 18.99
CA LYS A 321 26.60 3.23 18.60
C LYS A 321 25.99 2.88 17.25
N ARG A 322 26.86 2.75 16.26
CA ARG A 322 26.53 2.05 15.02
C ARG A 322 26.98 0.61 15.13
N ILE A 323 26.08 -0.32 14.84
CA ILE A 323 26.46 -1.71 14.63
C ILE A 323 27.06 -1.77 13.23
N GLU A 324 28.40 -1.81 13.17
CA GLU A 324 29.09 -2.17 11.95
C GLU A 324 28.72 -3.62 11.57
N PRO A 325 28.51 -3.92 10.27
CA PRO A 325 28.34 -5.30 9.83
C PRO A 325 29.52 -6.14 10.35
N ALA A 326 29.24 -7.30 10.95
CA ALA A 326 30.30 -8.19 11.39
C ALA A 326 31.22 -8.55 10.19
N GLU A 327 32.53 -8.50 10.40
CA GLU A 327 33.53 -8.82 9.35
C GLU A 327 33.46 -10.29 8.92
N ASP A 328 32.99 -11.18 9.81
CA ASP A 328 32.78 -12.60 9.54
C ASP A 328 31.28 -12.93 9.45
N PRO A 329 30.85 -13.85 8.56
CA PRO A 329 29.48 -14.30 8.52
C PRO A 329 29.12 -14.96 9.86
N PRO A 330 27.97 -14.62 10.46
CA PRO A 330 27.55 -15.23 11.71
C PRO A 330 27.48 -16.76 11.55
N PRO A 331 27.86 -17.54 12.57
CA PRO A 331 27.82 -18.99 12.48
C PRO A 331 26.41 -19.45 12.11
N VAL A 332 26.35 -20.24 11.03
CA VAL A 332 25.11 -20.82 10.50
C VAL A 332 24.98 -22.25 11.02
N GLY A 333 23.79 -22.63 11.47
CA GLY A 333 23.52 -24.01 11.85
C GLY A 333 22.07 -24.26 12.23
N PHE A 334 21.76 -25.51 12.52
CA PHE A 334 20.41 -25.95 12.88
C PHE A 334 20.16 -25.78 14.37
N VAL A 335 18.98 -25.24 14.68
CA VAL A 335 18.49 -25.04 16.05
C VAL A 335 17.09 -25.66 16.15
N ASP A 336 16.78 -26.30 17.28
CA ASP A 336 15.43 -26.81 17.54
C ASP A 336 14.40 -25.68 17.40
N ALA A 337 13.39 -25.87 16.56
CA ALA A 337 12.41 -24.81 16.29
C ALA A 337 11.63 -24.41 17.55
N GLY A 338 11.40 -25.39 18.44
CA GLY A 338 10.75 -25.20 19.73
C GLY A 338 11.60 -24.39 20.72
N SER A 339 12.89 -24.18 20.48
CA SER A 339 13.76 -23.35 21.32
C SER A 339 13.73 -21.86 20.95
N LEU A 340 13.25 -21.53 19.75
CA LEU A 340 13.11 -20.16 19.26
C LEU A 340 11.65 -19.68 19.34
N ALA A 341 11.46 -18.38 19.49
CA ALA A 341 10.14 -17.76 19.47
C ALA A 341 10.18 -16.37 18.85
N SER A 342 9.05 -15.90 18.31
CA SER A 342 8.88 -14.50 17.95
C SER A 342 8.97 -13.65 19.23
N ASN A 343 9.75 -12.57 19.18
CA ASN A 343 9.88 -11.63 20.30
C ASN A 343 10.03 -10.22 19.74
N THR A 344 9.18 -9.31 20.19
CA THR A 344 9.13 -7.94 19.69
C THR A 344 10.29 -7.07 20.17
N SER A 345 11.12 -7.55 21.11
CA SER A 345 12.33 -6.84 21.56
C SER A 345 13.37 -6.61 20.46
N VAL A 346 13.27 -7.36 19.34
CA VAL A 346 14.14 -7.20 18.19
C VAL A 346 13.81 -5.97 17.34
N VAL A 347 12.63 -5.38 17.52
CA VAL A 347 12.14 -4.25 16.72
C VAL A 347 12.63 -2.93 17.32
N GLY A 348 13.08 -2.01 16.47
CA GLY A 348 13.63 -0.69 16.82
C GLY A 348 12.65 0.33 17.38
N VAL A 349 11.80 -0.04 18.32
CA VAL A 349 10.94 0.88 19.08
C VAL A 349 10.85 0.44 20.55
N ARG A 350 11.02 1.39 21.48
CA ARG A 350 10.79 1.15 22.91
C ARG A 350 10.28 2.40 23.63
N ALA A 351 9.41 2.20 24.61
CA ALA A 351 9.13 3.18 25.64
C ALA A 351 10.25 3.14 26.70
N VAL A 352 10.94 4.25 26.91
CA VAL A 352 11.93 4.39 27.99
C VAL A 352 11.21 4.62 29.32
N ASP A 353 10.17 5.44 29.28
CA ASP A 353 9.23 5.75 30.35
C ASP A 353 7.88 6.14 29.71
N ASP A 354 6.90 6.54 30.52
CA ASP A 354 5.55 6.86 30.04
C ASP A 354 5.52 8.01 29.01
N ARG A 355 6.56 8.85 28.96
CA ARG A 355 6.59 10.06 28.14
C ARG A 355 7.70 10.08 27.09
N THR A 356 8.54 9.05 27.03
CA THR A 356 9.70 9.02 26.14
C THR A 356 9.66 7.77 25.28
N LEU A 357 9.48 7.94 23.96
CA LEU A 357 9.55 6.87 22.97
C LEU A 357 10.82 7.00 22.15
N GLU A 358 11.64 5.95 22.10
CA GLU A 358 12.83 5.89 21.26
C GLU A 358 12.58 4.99 20.04
N VAL A 359 13.04 5.47 18.89
CA VAL A 359 12.91 4.82 17.59
C VAL A 359 14.28 4.73 16.93
N GLU A 360 14.69 3.52 16.58
CA GLU A 360 15.86 3.25 15.76
C GLU A 360 15.41 2.75 14.39
N ALA A 361 15.80 3.44 13.32
CA ALA A 361 15.44 3.12 11.96
C ALA A 361 16.49 2.21 11.30
N GLU A 362 16.03 1.34 10.39
CA GLU A 362 16.89 0.44 9.60
C GLU A 362 17.69 1.20 8.52
N PHE A 363 17.17 2.34 8.09
CA PHE A 363 17.77 3.22 7.08
C PHE A 363 17.35 4.68 7.33
N PRO A 364 18.10 5.68 6.81
CA PRO A 364 17.75 7.09 6.93
C PRO A 364 16.28 7.35 6.57
N THR A 365 15.51 7.89 7.52
CA THR A 365 14.06 8.11 7.37
C THR A 365 13.72 9.60 7.48
N PRO A 366 14.03 10.43 6.46
CA PRO A 366 13.80 11.88 6.52
C PRO A 366 12.31 12.26 6.56
N TYR A 367 11.43 11.33 6.19
CA TYR A 367 9.97 11.45 6.20
C TYR A 367 9.32 10.89 7.48
N ILE A 368 10.06 10.70 8.58
CA ILE A 368 9.53 10.09 9.81
C ILE A 368 8.27 10.78 10.34
N LEU A 369 8.18 12.11 10.22
CA LEU A 369 7.03 12.87 10.71
C LEU A 369 5.76 12.57 9.93
N ASP A 370 5.86 12.32 8.62
CA ASP A 370 4.74 11.83 7.83
C ASP A 370 4.35 10.41 8.27
N SER A 371 5.34 9.53 8.48
CA SER A 371 5.11 8.15 8.92
C SER A 371 4.37 8.10 10.26
N VAL A 372 4.76 8.95 11.22
CA VAL A 372 4.15 8.99 12.56
C VAL A 372 2.91 9.88 12.67
N ALA A 373 2.51 10.53 11.56
CA ALA A 373 1.21 11.20 11.39
C ALA A 373 0.19 10.30 10.67
N HIS A 374 0.64 9.25 9.99
CA HIS A 374 -0.21 8.32 9.27
C HIS A 374 -0.92 7.33 10.20
N ALA A 375 -2.16 6.94 9.84
CA ALA A 375 -3.06 6.11 10.65
C ALA A 375 -2.43 4.80 11.16
N THR A 376 -1.59 4.14 10.34
CA THR A 376 -0.90 2.90 10.73
C THR A 376 -0.02 3.06 11.98
N SER A 377 0.39 4.28 12.31
CA SER A 377 1.24 4.59 13.47
C SER A 377 0.48 5.03 14.72
N TYR A 378 -0.84 5.11 14.66
CA TYR A 378 -1.64 5.59 15.78
C TYR A 378 -1.59 4.64 16.97
N PRO A 379 -1.60 5.17 18.21
CA PRO A 379 -1.55 4.33 19.40
C PRO A 379 -2.87 3.56 19.53
N VAL A 380 -2.80 2.40 20.17
CA VAL A 380 -3.98 1.66 20.64
C VAL A 380 -3.75 1.15 22.06
N ARG A 381 -4.82 1.11 22.85
CA ARG A 381 -4.79 0.64 24.25
C ARG A 381 -4.68 -0.88 24.31
N LYS A 382 -3.54 -1.37 24.83
CA LYS A 382 -3.26 -2.80 24.98
C LYS A 382 -4.36 -3.57 25.71
N ASP A 383 -4.80 -3.08 26.88
CA ASP A 383 -5.83 -3.72 27.70
C ASP A 383 -7.21 -3.78 27.03
N VAL A 384 -7.48 -2.85 26.11
CA VAL A 384 -8.72 -2.83 25.33
C VAL A 384 -8.65 -3.86 24.21
N VAL A 385 -7.55 -3.86 23.45
CA VAL A 385 -7.37 -4.75 22.30
C VAL A 385 -7.23 -6.21 22.74
N GLU A 386 -6.31 -6.51 23.67
CA GLU A 386 -6.02 -7.89 24.08
C GLU A 386 -7.24 -8.57 24.72
N LYS A 387 -8.06 -7.83 25.46
CA LYS A 387 -9.31 -8.36 26.03
C LYS A 387 -10.20 -9.04 24.98
N PHE A 388 -10.32 -8.45 23.79
CA PHE A 388 -11.16 -8.98 22.71
C PHE A 388 -10.43 -9.99 21.83
N GLU A 389 -9.11 -9.85 21.66
CA GLU A 389 -8.30 -10.86 20.99
C GLU A 389 -8.30 -12.19 21.77
N GLU A 390 -8.17 -12.13 23.10
CA GLU A 390 -8.21 -13.29 23.99
C GLU A 390 -9.59 -13.94 24.08
N SER A 391 -10.67 -13.16 23.96
CA SER A 391 -12.04 -13.70 23.91
C SER A 391 -12.42 -14.30 22.56
N GLY A 392 -11.55 -14.23 21.55
CA GLY A 392 -11.82 -14.71 20.20
C GLY A 392 -12.73 -13.80 19.38
N GLU A 393 -12.93 -12.55 19.80
CA GLU A 393 -13.79 -11.57 19.13
C GLU A 393 -13.01 -10.29 18.76
N PRO A 394 -11.86 -10.40 18.04
CA PRO A 394 -10.92 -9.30 17.87
C PRO A 394 -11.49 -8.08 17.13
N ASP A 395 -12.60 -8.20 16.41
CA ASP A 395 -13.19 -7.07 15.70
C ASP A 395 -14.15 -6.24 16.59
N MET A 396 -14.48 -6.74 17.80
CA MET A 396 -15.42 -6.10 18.71
C MET A 396 -14.82 -4.91 19.46
N TRP A 397 -13.50 -4.83 19.62
CA TRP A 397 -12.86 -3.71 20.34
C TRP A 397 -13.10 -2.36 19.65
N THR A 398 -13.29 -2.36 18.33
CA THR A 398 -13.52 -1.14 17.53
C THR A 398 -14.98 -0.68 17.47
N ARG A 399 -15.91 -1.44 18.07
CA ARG A 399 -17.34 -1.13 18.02
C ARG A 399 -17.72 -0.02 19.00
N PRO A 400 -18.80 0.75 18.72
CA PRO A 400 -19.31 1.75 19.66
C PRO A 400 -19.54 1.14 21.05
N GLY A 401 -19.11 1.84 22.09
CA GLY A 401 -19.15 1.37 23.48
C GLY A 401 -17.94 0.56 23.95
N ASN A 402 -17.13 0.03 23.03
CA ASN A 402 -15.89 -0.70 23.34
C ASN A 402 -14.63 0.10 22.99
N ILE A 403 -14.68 0.85 21.88
CA ILE A 403 -13.52 1.55 21.35
C ILE A 403 -13.06 2.67 22.29
N VAL A 404 -11.76 2.71 22.52
CA VAL A 404 -11.08 3.77 23.28
C VAL A 404 -10.11 4.47 22.33
N THR A 405 -10.23 5.78 22.22
CA THR A 405 -9.55 6.58 21.21
C THR A 405 -8.92 7.84 21.82
N ASN A 406 -7.92 8.45 21.17
CA ASN A 406 -7.19 9.59 21.71
C ASN A 406 -7.26 10.86 20.83
N GLY A 407 -7.99 10.81 19.73
CA GLY A 407 -8.14 11.91 18.79
C GLY A 407 -9.21 12.93 19.17
N PRO A 408 -9.45 13.92 18.30
CA PRO A 408 -10.35 15.05 18.56
C PRO A 408 -11.83 14.68 18.64
N TYR A 409 -12.23 13.54 18.07
CA TYR A 409 -13.59 13.04 18.08
C TYR A 409 -13.66 11.60 18.58
N GLU A 410 -14.85 11.19 18.99
CA GLU A 410 -15.18 9.81 19.35
C GLU A 410 -16.51 9.39 18.70
N ILE A 411 -16.71 8.08 18.53
CA ILE A 411 -17.93 7.55 17.91
C ILE A 411 -19.11 7.69 18.89
N GLU A 412 -20.14 8.43 18.46
CA GLU A 412 -21.42 8.50 19.17
C GLU A 412 -22.34 7.36 18.74
N ASN A 413 -22.45 7.12 17.43
CA ASN A 413 -23.31 6.08 16.87
C ASN A 413 -22.78 5.60 15.51
N TRP A 414 -23.05 4.34 15.18
CA TRP A 414 -22.70 3.74 13.91
C TRP A 414 -23.88 2.94 13.36
N LYS A 415 -24.50 3.45 12.29
CA LYS A 415 -25.52 2.75 11.51
C LYS A 415 -24.88 2.22 10.24
N PHE A 416 -24.61 0.91 10.24
CA PHE A 416 -23.92 0.20 9.15
C PHE A 416 -24.48 0.55 7.76
N ARG A 417 -23.60 0.93 6.82
CA ARG A 417 -23.91 1.34 5.44
C ARG A 417 -24.85 2.54 5.32
N TYR A 418 -24.97 3.34 6.37
CA TYR A 418 -25.81 4.54 6.37
C TYR A 418 -25.06 5.75 6.89
N GLU A 419 -24.68 5.76 8.17
CA GLU A 419 -23.93 6.88 8.76
C GLU A 419 -23.09 6.46 9.97
N ILE A 420 -21.96 7.15 10.17
CA ILE A 420 -21.22 7.20 11.44
C ILE A 420 -21.33 8.61 11.99
N ARG A 421 -21.85 8.73 13.22
CA ARG A 421 -21.91 9.98 13.97
C ARG A 421 -20.78 10.02 14.96
N MET A 422 -20.06 11.14 14.96
CA MET A 422 -19.00 11.43 15.90
C MET A 422 -19.32 12.70 16.66
N ARG A 423 -18.87 12.78 17.90
CA ARG A 423 -18.90 13.96 18.75
C ARG A 423 -17.50 14.29 19.23
N ARG A 424 -17.23 15.54 19.63
CA ARG A 424 -15.92 15.89 20.20
C ARG A 424 -15.58 15.01 21.40
N ASN A 425 -14.32 14.59 21.45
CA ASN A 425 -13.78 13.88 22.60
C ASN A 425 -13.62 14.88 23.77
N PRO A 426 -14.32 14.69 24.91
CA PRO A 426 -14.28 15.62 26.04
C PRO A 426 -12.92 15.68 26.74
N HIS A 427 -12.03 14.71 26.50
CA HIS A 427 -10.69 14.64 27.11
C HIS A 427 -9.58 15.11 26.18
N HIS A 428 -9.88 15.43 24.91
CA HIS A 428 -8.87 15.87 23.96
C HIS A 428 -8.43 17.32 24.24
N ARG A 429 -7.13 17.61 24.13
CA ARG A 429 -6.53 18.94 24.37
C ARG A 429 -7.17 20.07 23.55
N LEU A 430 -7.67 19.76 22.35
CA LEU A 430 -8.32 20.74 21.47
C LEU A 430 -9.84 20.86 21.71
N HIS A 431 -10.45 20.12 22.64
CA HIS A 431 -11.90 20.05 22.82
C HIS A 431 -12.61 21.41 22.73
N ASP A 432 -12.17 22.38 23.53
CA ASP A 432 -12.80 23.72 23.60
C ASP A 432 -12.48 24.61 22.40
N LYS A 433 -11.46 24.25 21.60
CA LYS A 433 -11.00 24.99 20.42
C LYS A 433 -11.71 24.52 19.14
N LEU A 434 -12.17 23.28 19.09
CA LEU A 434 -12.89 22.71 17.95
C LEU A 434 -14.18 23.48 17.70
N LYS A 435 -14.34 24.02 16.49
CA LYS A 435 -15.54 24.75 16.07
C LYS A 435 -16.68 23.81 15.70
N MET A 436 -16.37 22.67 15.11
CA MET A 436 -17.32 21.59 14.82
C MET A 436 -17.40 20.64 16.01
N HIS A 437 -18.58 20.53 16.58
CA HIS A 437 -18.87 19.70 17.75
C HIS A 437 -19.23 18.27 17.35
N ASN A 438 -19.82 18.08 16.18
CA ASN A 438 -20.22 16.78 15.67
C ASN A 438 -19.82 16.61 14.20
N ILE A 439 -19.64 15.36 13.78
CA ILE A 439 -19.43 14.98 12.39
C ILE A 439 -20.41 13.86 12.04
N VAL A 440 -21.08 14.00 10.89
CA VAL A 440 -21.93 12.96 10.31
C VAL A 440 -21.26 12.49 9.02
N TRP A 441 -20.66 11.31 9.08
CA TRP A 441 -20.10 10.61 7.93
C TRP A 441 -21.18 9.76 7.28
N MET A 442 -21.68 10.17 6.12
CA MET A 442 -22.66 9.39 5.35
C MET A 442 -21.95 8.37 4.45
N SER A 443 -22.55 7.21 4.21
CA SER A 443 -22.03 6.21 3.27
C SER A 443 -22.81 6.25 1.96
N VAL A 444 -22.37 7.07 0.99
CA VAL A 444 -23.02 7.23 -0.32
C VAL A 444 -22.03 7.00 -1.47
N GLU A 445 -22.12 5.82 -2.08
CA GLU A 445 -21.15 5.38 -3.12
C GLU A 445 -21.36 6.10 -4.47
N SER A 446 -22.62 6.34 -4.85
CA SER A 446 -22.96 6.96 -6.14
C SER A 446 -22.55 8.43 -6.18
N SER A 447 -21.66 8.78 -7.12
CA SER A 447 -21.21 10.16 -7.35
C SER A 447 -22.35 11.10 -7.73
N VAL A 448 -23.35 10.60 -8.47
CA VAL A 448 -24.54 11.38 -8.83
C VAL A 448 -25.41 11.64 -7.60
N SER A 449 -25.67 10.62 -6.78
CA SER A 449 -26.44 10.79 -5.54
C SER A 449 -25.73 11.73 -4.56
N SER A 450 -24.41 11.59 -4.39
CA SER A 450 -23.62 12.47 -3.52
C SER A 450 -23.63 13.92 -4.01
N MET A 451 -23.47 14.15 -5.32
CA MET A 451 -23.60 15.48 -5.92
C MET A 451 -25.00 16.09 -5.69
N ASN A 452 -26.07 15.28 -5.80
CA ASN A 452 -27.44 15.75 -5.56
C ASN A 452 -27.70 16.07 -4.07
N LEU A 453 -27.17 15.27 -3.15
CA LEU A 453 -27.24 15.55 -1.70
C LEU A 453 -26.50 16.84 -1.35
N TYR A 454 -25.34 17.08 -1.95
CA TYR A 454 -24.65 18.36 -1.82
C TYR A 454 -25.50 19.52 -2.35
N LYS A 455 -26.10 19.36 -3.54
CA LYS A 455 -26.97 20.38 -4.13
C LYS A 455 -28.17 20.69 -3.23
N SER A 456 -28.82 19.68 -2.65
CA SER A 456 -29.98 19.87 -1.76
C SER A 456 -29.61 20.39 -0.36
N GLY A 457 -28.33 20.56 -0.04
CA GLY A 457 -27.87 21.02 1.28
C GLY A 457 -27.78 19.91 2.33
N GLU A 458 -27.89 18.64 1.93
CA GLU A 458 -27.73 17.50 2.83
C GLU A 458 -26.26 17.23 3.18
N LEU A 459 -25.34 17.55 2.26
CA LEU A 459 -23.89 17.49 2.48
C LEU A 459 -23.27 18.90 2.43
N ASP A 460 -22.28 19.12 3.29
CA ASP A 460 -21.42 20.32 3.27
C ASP A 460 -20.22 20.16 2.37
N TYR A 461 -19.78 18.91 2.28
CA TYR A 461 -18.64 18.48 1.52
C TYR A 461 -18.98 17.14 0.86
N VAL A 462 -18.75 17.05 -0.46
CA VAL A 462 -18.96 15.82 -1.23
C VAL A 462 -18.06 14.67 -0.75
N GLY A 463 -16.97 14.97 -0.02
CA GLY A 463 -16.14 13.97 0.65
C GLY A 463 -14.91 13.51 -0.14
N ASP A 464 -13.88 13.07 0.59
CA ASP A 464 -12.58 12.68 0.04
C ASP A 464 -12.63 11.42 -0.83
N ASN A 465 -13.52 10.50 -0.46
CA ASN A 465 -13.69 9.18 -1.07
C ASN A 465 -14.71 9.17 -2.21
N ASN A 466 -15.30 10.32 -2.53
CA ASN A 466 -16.14 10.48 -3.72
C ASN A 466 -15.41 11.35 -4.76
N SER A 467 -15.92 11.35 -5.99
CA SER A 467 -15.44 12.22 -7.06
C SER A 467 -16.63 12.64 -7.89
N LEU A 468 -16.58 13.83 -8.47
CA LEU A 468 -17.69 14.34 -9.26
C LEU A 468 -17.92 13.48 -10.51
N PRO A 469 -19.16 13.27 -10.95
CA PRO A 469 -19.42 12.49 -12.16
C PRO A 469 -18.75 13.17 -13.37
N PRO A 470 -17.89 12.46 -14.15
CA PRO A 470 -17.10 13.07 -15.22
C PRO A 470 -17.87 13.96 -16.21
N PRO A 471 -19.09 13.60 -16.66
CA PRO A 471 -19.85 14.45 -17.58
C PRO A 471 -20.19 15.84 -17.05
N TYR A 472 -20.24 16.00 -15.72
CA TYR A 472 -20.59 17.27 -15.06
C TYR A 472 -19.38 18.13 -14.74
N ILE A 473 -18.16 17.56 -14.69
CA ILE A 473 -16.94 18.29 -14.30
C ILE A 473 -16.69 19.55 -15.16
N PRO A 474 -16.85 19.55 -16.50
CA PRO A 474 -16.65 20.76 -17.30
C PRO A 474 -17.55 21.93 -16.86
N VAL A 475 -18.83 21.65 -16.56
CA VAL A 475 -19.80 22.67 -16.15
C VAL A 475 -19.62 23.06 -14.67
N LEU A 476 -19.29 22.10 -13.82
CA LEU A 476 -19.02 22.35 -12.40
C LEU A 476 -17.71 23.13 -12.22
N GLY A 477 -16.72 22.91 -13.08
CA GLY A 477 -15.42 23.58 -13.04
C GLY A 477 -15.45 25.10 -13.17
N GLU A 478 -16.59 25.66 -13.58
CA GLU A 478 -16.83 27.11 -13.66
C GLU A 478 -17.46 27.69 -12.39
N ARG A 479 -17.84 26.84 -11.42
CA ARG A 479 -18.50 27.25 -10.18
C ARG A 479 -17.48 27.58 -9.09
N LYS A 480 -17.82 28.51 -8.20
CA LYS A 480 -16.95 28.96 -7.11
C LYS A 480 -16.81 27.94 -5.97
N ASP A 481 -17.75 27.02 -5.84
CA ASP A 481 -17.71 25.91 -4.90
C ASP A 481 -17.05 24.64 -5.47
N PHE A 482 -16.65 24.66 -6.74
CA PHE A 482 -15.83 23.60 -7.33
C PHE A 482 -14.39 23.72 -6.91
N GLN A 483 -13.81 22.56 -6.66
CA GLN A 483 -12.50 22.44 -6.11
C GLN A 483 -11.71 21.36 -6.82
N HIS A 484 -10.42 21.61 -7.04
CA HIS A 484 -9.50 20.69 -7.72
C HIS A 484 -8.11 20.75 -7.09
N THR A 485 -7.50 19.58 -6.90
CA THR A 485 -6.10 19.45 -6.48
C THR A 485 -5.47 18.20 -7.10
N PHE A 486 -4.14 18.17 -7.16
CA PHE A 486 -3.42 16.94 -7.43
C PHE A 486 -3.41 16.04 -6.19
N TYR A 487 -3.43 14.73 -6.42
CA TYR A 487 -3.43 13.72 -5.37
C TYR A 487 -2.21 12.83 -5.58
N LEU A 488 -1.42 12.57 -4.54
CA LEU A 488 -0.18 11.79 -4.56
C LEU A 488 -0.47 10.32 -4.87
N GLY A 489 -0.80 10.04 -6.13
CA GLY A 489 -1.16 8.72 -6.57
C GLY A 489 -1.03 8.54 -8.07
N THR A 490 -0.93 7.28 -8.47
CA THR A 490 -0.86 6.87 -9.87
C THR A 490 -1.89 5.78 -10.15
N TYR A 491 -2.66 5.93 -11.22
CA TYR A 491 -3.55 4.89 -11.74
C TYR A 491 -2.78 4.06 -12.78
N TRP A 492 -2.84 2.73 -12.68
CA TRP A 492 -2.17 1.85 -13.63
C TRP A 492 -2.92 0.55 -13.90
N TYR A 493 -2.48 -0.16 -14.94
CA TYR A 493 -2.77 -1.58 -15.13
C TYR A 493 -1.54 -2.40 -14.78
N GLU A 494 -1.68 -3.39 -13.92
CA GLU A 494 -0.61 -4.33 -13.56
C GLU A 494 -0.62 -5.53 -14.51
N PHE A 495 0.55 -5.92 -14.99
CA PHE A 495 0.71 -7.11 -15.82
C PHE A 495 1.17 -8.28 -14.96
N ASN A 496 0.56 -9.44 -15.13
CA ASN A 496 1.17 -10.68 -14.67
C ASN A 496 2.33 -11.02 -15.63
N THR A 497 3.56 -10.74 -15.22
CA THR A 497 4.75 -10.88 -16.08
C THR A 497 5.23 -12.32 -16.22
N LYS A 498 4.45 -13.29 -15.76
CA LYS A 498 4.76 -14.73 -15.85
C LYS A 498 3.82 -15.48 -16.79
N VAL A 499 2.85 -14.80 -17.41
CA VAL A 499 1.87 -15.42 -18.31
C VAL A 499 2.01 -14.86 -19.73
N LYS A 500 1.98 -15.75 -20.73
CA LYS A 500 1.99 -15.33 -22.13
C LYS A 500 0.71 -14.56 -22.50
N PRO A 501 0.81 -13.52 -23.35
CA PRO A 501 2.01 -12.98 -24.00
C PRO A 501 2.72 -11.88 -23.17
N LEU A 502 2.33 -11.68 -21.91
CA LEU A 502 2.78 -10.57 -21.06
C LEU A 502 4.11 -10.84 -20.34
N ASP A 503 4.65 -12.05 -20.47
CA ASP A 503 6.02 -12.39 -20.08
C ASP A 503 7.07 -11.66 -20.92
N ASP A 504 6.75 -11.33 -22.18
CA ASP A 504 7.61 -10.54 -23.06
C ASP A 504 7.49 -9.03 -22.79
N VAL A 505 8.63 -8.41 -22.43
CA VAL A 505 8.72 -6.96 -22.17
C VAL A 505 8.31 -6.11 -23.37
N ARG A 506 8.56 -6.57 -24.60
CA ARG A 506 8.22 -5.83 -25.83
C ARG A 506 6.72 -5.74 -26.01
N VAL A 507 5.98 -6.79 -25.63
CA VAL A 507 4.51 -6.78 -25.63
C VAL A 507 4.00 -5.76 -24.60
N ARG A 508 4.53 -5.76 -23.37
CA ARG A 508 4.11 -4.79 -22.34
C ARG A 508 4.41 -3.34 -22.75
N ARG A 509 5.60 -3.08 -23.30
CA ARG A 509 5.96 -1.76 -23.86
C ARG A 509 5.02 -1.36 -24.99
N ALA A 510 4.71 -2.26 -25.93
CA ALA A 510 3.78 -1.98 -27.01
C ALA A 510 2.39 -1.58 -26.50
N LEU A 511 1.86 -2.32 -25.52
CA LEU A 511 0.58 -2.00 -24.89
C LEU A 511 0.59 -0.63 -24.21
N ASN A 512 1.68 -0.22 -23.56
CA ASN A 512 1.81 1.13 -22.99
C ASN A 512 1.82 2.23 -24.07
N LEU A 513 2.61 2.05 -25.12
CA LEU A 513 2.77 3.04 -26.20
C LEU A 513 1.50 3.22 -27.05
N ALA A 514 0.59 2.25 -27.02
CA ALA A 514 -0.67 2.29 -27.76
C ALA A 514 -1.80 3.02 -27.03
N VAL A 515 -1.56 3.55 -25.82
CA VAL A 515 -2.59 4.26 -25.05
C VAL A 515 -2.36 5.77 -25.15
N ASP A 516 -3.33 6.48 -25.73
CA ASP A 516 -3.36 7.94 -25.69
C ASP A 516 -3.93 8.40 -24.33
N LYS A 517 -3.01 8.62 -23.40
CA LYS A 517 -3.31 9.01 -22.01
C LYS A 517 -3.98 10.39 -21.95
N GLN A 518 -3.65 11.29 -22.87
CA GLN A 518 -4.26 12.63 -22.91
C GLN A 518 -5.71 12.53 -23.39
N GLN A 519 -5.97 11.78 -24.47
CA GLN A 519 -7.33 11.51 -24.94
C GLN A 519 -8.19 10.83 -23.85
N LEU A 520 -7.62 9.86 -23.13
CA LEU A 520 -8.29 9.22 -21.99
C LEU A 520 -8.73 10.26 -20.95
N ILE A 521 -7.85 11.20 -20.61
CA ILE A 521 -8.14 12.25 -19.63
C ILE A 521 -9.21 13.20 -20.13
N ASP A 522 -9.06 13.72 -21.34
CA ASP A 522 -9.94 14.76 -21.88
C ASP A 522 -11.35 14.24 -22.19
N SER A 523 -11.46 12.96 -22.60
CA SER A 523 -12.73 12.40 -23.06
C SER A 523 -13.46 11.60 -21.99
N ILE A 524 -12.73 10.84 -21.16
CA ILE A 524 -13.30 9.84 -20.25
C ILE A 524 -13.31 10.34 -18.80
N THR A 525 -12.15 10.67 -18.23
CA THR A 525 -12.07 11.00 -16.80
C THR A 525 -12.44 12.44 -16.49
N ARG A 526 -12.05 13.39 -17.36
CA ARG A 526 -12.34 14.84 -17.31
C ARG A 526 -11.97 15.53 -16.00
N GLY A 527 -11.22 14.85 -15.13
CA GLY A 527 -10.92 15.29 -13.77
C GLY A 527 -9.66 16.16 -13.68
N LYS A 528 -9.10 16.59 -14.82
CA LYS A 528 -7.83 17.33 -14.89
C LYS A 528 -6.67 16.54 -14.27
N GLN A 529 -6.62 15.24 -14.54
CA GLN A 529 -5.47 14.39 -14.21
C GLN A 529 -4.27 14.76 -15.11
N MET A 530 -3.08 14.27 -14.76
CA MET A 530 -1.89 14.41 -15.61
C MET A 530 -1.51 13.07 -16.24
N PRO A 531 -1.25 13.00 -17.56
CA PRO A 531 -0.83 11.74 -18.19
C PRO A 531 0.49 11.26 -17.58
N ALA A 532 0.59 9.97 -17.27
CA ALA A 532 1.75 9.41 -16.59
C ALA A 532 2.63 8.60 -17.55
N THR A 533 3.88 9.01 -17.71
CA THR A 533 4.92 8.24 -18.45
C THR A 533 5.88 7.50 -17.52
N HIS A 534 5.75 7.73 -16.21
CA HIS A 534 6.51 7.11 -15.13
C HIS A 534 5.58 6.88 -13.91
N PHE A 535 6.11 6.50 -12.75
CA PHE A 535 5.31 5.91 -11.66
C PHE A 535 5.13 6.82 -10.45
N VAL A 536 6.16 7.59 -10.09
CA VAL A 536 6.12 8.56 -8.99
C VAL A 536 5.50 9.86 -9.49
N PRO A 537 4.48 10.42 -8.82
CA PRO A 537 3.93 11.72 -9.20
C PRO A 537 5.02 12.81 -9.26
N PRO A 538 5.06 13.66 -10.31
CA PRO A 538 6.12 14.66 -10.48
C PRO A 538 6.06 15.80 -9.46
N PHE A 539 5.01 15.84 -8.64
CA PHE A 539 4.80 16.78 -7.55
C PHE A 539 4.98 16.13 -6.16
N MET A 540 5.65 14.96 -6.11
CA MET A 540 6.06 14.29 -4.87
C MET A 540 7.09 15.12 -4.10
N GLY A 541 6.98 15.16 -2.78
CA GLY A 541 7.94 15.79 -1.87
C GLY A 541 9.27 15.05 -1.74
N GLY A 542 9.98 15.30 -0.64
CA GLY A 542 11.27 14.68 -0.35
C GLY A 542 12.42 15.08 -1.29
N GLY A 543 12.27 16.17 -2.05
CA GLY A 543 13.22 16.62 -3.07
C GLY A 543 12.96 16.06 -4.48
N TYR A 544 11.96 15.18 -4.65
CA TYR A 544 11.66 14.55 -5.94
C TYR A 544 11.10 15.57 -6.94
N SER A 545 10.15 16.41 -6.53
CA SER A 545 9.58 17.45 -7.40
C SER A 545 10.64 18.42 -7.93
N GLU A 546 11.57 18.83 -7.08
CA GLU A 546 12.66 19.74 -7.40
C GLU A 546 13.64 19.10 -8.40
N ALA A 547 13.93 17.80 -8.22
CA ALA A 547 14.73 17.04 -9.17
C ALA A 547 14.06 16.93 -10.54
N VAL A 548 12.74 16.70 -10.57
CA VAL A 548 11.95 16.65 -11.81
C VAL A 548 11.90 18.02 -12.49
N ASP A 549 11.61 19.08 -11.74
CA ASP A 549 11.53 20.45 -12.28
C ASP A 549 12.86 20.89 -12.87
N LYS A 550 13.98 20.55 -12.22
CA LYS A 550 15.32 20.79 -12.75
C LYS A 550 15.55 20.04 -14.07
N LEU A 551 15.24 18.74 -14.13
CA LEU A 551 15.40 17.95 -15.36
C LEU A 551 14.53 18.50 -16.50
N LYS A 552 13.32 18.99 -16.21
CA LYS A 552 12.46 19.62 -17.21
C LYS A 552 13.03 20.96 -17.70
N ALA A 553 13.51 21.80 -16.78
CA ALA A 553 14.15 23.08 -17.14
C ALA A 553 15.39 22.87 -18.02
N ASP A 554 16.15 21.81 -17.76
CA ASP A 554 17.34 21.43 -18.54
C ASP A 554 17.00 20.65 -19.83
N ASN A 555 15.72 20.38 -20.11
CA ASN A 555 15.24 19.53 -21.21
C ASN A 555 15.91 18.13 -21.22
N ALA A 556 16.15 17.59 -20.02
CA ALA A 556 16.84 16.34 -19.75
C ALA A 556 15.93 15.27 -19.12
N ASP A 557 14.63 15.54 -18.95
CA ASP A 557 13.67 14.57 -18.43
C ASP A 557 13.39 13.46 -19.47
N ILE A 558 14.01 12.30 -19.27
CA ILE A 558 13.91 11.15 -20.18
C ILE A 558 12.47 10.65 -20.36
N PHE A 559 11.59 10.86 -19.36
CA PHE A 559 10.20 10.39 -19.42
C PHE A 559 9.29 11.31 -20.23
N ALA A 560 9.79 12.45 -20.69
CA ALA A 560 9.09 13.34 -21.61
C ALA A 560 9.29 12.98 -23.10
N THR A 561 10.08 11.93 -23.39
CA THR A 561 10.40 11.52 -24.76
C THR A 561 9.34 10.61 -25.40
N ASN A 562 9.36 10.53 -26.74
CA ASN A 562 8.51 9.61 -27.53
C ASN A 562 8.78 8.12 -27.31
N GLU A 563 9.78 7.77 -26.48
CA GLU A 563 10.05 6.41 -26.05
C GLU A 563 9.07 5.92 -24.97
N TYR A 564 8.44 6.83 -24.23
CA TYR A 564 7.53 6.51 -23.12
C TYR A 564 6.12 7.08 -23.29
N SER A 565 5.96 8.10 -24.14
CA SER A 565 4.66 8.69 -24.48
C SER A 565 3.94 7.91 -25.60
N PHE A 566 2.71 8.32 -25.92
CA PHE A 566 1.89 7.69 -26.97
C PHE A 566 2.63 7.63 -28.31
N ASN A 567 2.90 6.42 -28.79
CA ASN A 567 3.65 6.13 -30.01
C ASN A 567 3.24 4.75 -30.58
N PRO A 568 2.05 4.64 -31.19
CA PRO A 568 1.51 3.36 -31.63
C PRO A 568 2.33 2.74 -32.76
N GLU A 569 3.08 3.54 -33.55
CA GLU A 569 4.02 3.06 -34.56
C GLU A 569 5.11 2.19 -33.94
N LEU A 570 5.80 2.71 -32.91
CA LEU A 570 6.81 1.97 -32.17
C LEU A 570 6.18 0.75 -31.46
N GLY A 571 4.97 0.90 -30.92
CA GLY A 571 4.23 -0.23 -30.32
C GLY A 571 3.99 -1.37 -31.31
N ARG A 572 3.61 -1.08 -32.56
CA ARG A 572 3.46 -2.10 -33.61
C ARG A 572 4.78 -2.75 -34.01
N GLN A 573 5.87 -1.97 -34.06
CA GLN A 573 7.21 -2.51 -34.30
C GLN A 573 7.59 -3.53 -33.21
N LEU A 574 7.44 -3.15 -31.94
CA LEU A 574 7.76 -4.02 -30.80
C LEU A 574 6.91 -5.30 -30.78
N LEU A 575 5.62 -5.23 -31.13
CA LEU A 575 4.80 -6.45 -31.30
C LEU A 575 5.31 -7.34 -32.43
N GLY A 576 5.71 -6.74 -33.55
CA GLY A 576 6.32 -7.48 -34.67
C GLY A 576 7.61 -8.21 -34.25
N GLU A 577 8.48 -7.53 -33.51
CA GLU A 577 9.70 -8.11 -32.93
C GLU A 577 9.39 -9.23 -31.90
N ALA A 578 8.28 -9.11 -31.18
CA ALA A 578 7.75 -10.15 -30.29
C ALA A 578 7.09 -11.33 -31.02
N GLY A 579 7.03 -11.31 -32.35
CA GLY A 579 6.48 -12.37 -33.18
C GLY A 579 4.99 -12.21 -33.53
N TYR A 580 4.37 -11.08 -33.16
CA TYR A 580 2.98 -10.75 -33.49
C TYR A 580 2.93 -9.73 -34.62
N LYS A 581 2.82 -10.20 -35.86
CA LYS A 581 2.76 -9.32 -37.03
C LYS A 581 1.50 -8.46 -36.96
N VAL A 582 1.66 -7.14 -36.97
CA VAL A 582 0.52 -6.21 -37.00
C VAL A 582 0.22 -5.83 -38.45
N VAL A 583 -0.96 -6.18 -38.93
CA VAL A 583 -1.42 -5.87 -40.29
C VAL A 583 -2.58 -4.88 -40.23
N LYS A 584 -2.65 -3.99 -41.22
CA LYS A 584 -3.79 -3.07 -41.35
C LYS A 584 -5.02 -3.83 -41.81
N GLU A 585 -6.14 -3.63 -41.14
CA GLU A 585 -7.42 -4.29 -41.44
C GLU A 585 -8.55 -3.26 -41.29
N GLY A 586 -9.14 -2.85 -42.41
CA GLY A 586 -10.11 -1.74 -42.44
C GLY A 586 -9.49 -0.41 -41.98
N ASP A 587 -10.15 0.24 -41.03
CA ASP A 587 -9.73 1.48 -40.38
C ASP A 587 -8.81 1.24 -39.16
N GLY A 588 -8.56 -0.01 -38.78
CA GLY A 588 -7.70 -0.39 -37.66
C GLY A 588 -6.60 -1.39 -38.04
N TYR A 589 -6.22 -2.21 -37.07
CA TYR A 589 -5.19 -3.23 -37.23
C TYR A 589 -5.66 -4.60 -36.71
N ARG A 590 -4.90 -5.64 -37.05
CA ARG A 590 -4.96 -6.97 -36.44
C ARG A 590 -3.55 -7.46 -36.11
N ALA A 591 -3.35 -7.87 -34.86
CA ALA A 591 -2.14 -8.56 -34.42
C ALA A 591 -2.28 -10.06 -34.71
N GLU A 592 -1.62 -10.54 -35.76
CA GLU A 592 -1.71 -11.95 -36.18
C GLU A 592 -1.07 -12.88 -35.13
N GLY A 593 -1.76 -13.96 -34.79
CA GLY A 593 -1.26 -14.96 -33.84
C GLY A 593 -1.27 -14.53 -32.37
N MET A 594 -1.69 -13.29 -32.06
CA MET A 594 -1.78 -12.82 -30.68
C MET A 594 -3.11 -13.28 -30.03
N PRO A 595 -3.07 -13.98 -28.89
CA PRO A 595 -4.30 -14.35 -28.18
C PRO A 595 -4.99 -13.11 -27.61
N PRO A 596 -6.31 -13.16 -27.35
CA PRO A 596 -6.99 -12.10 -26.60
C PRO A 596 -6.35 -11.92 -25.22
N VAL A 597 -6.26 -10.67 -24.77
CA VAL A 597 -5.76 -10.30 -23.45
C VAL A 597 -6.95 -10.04 -22.52
N GLU A 598 -7.01 -10.70 -21.37
CA GLU A 598 -7.99 -10.42 -20.33
C GLU A 598 -7.58 -9.17 -19.52
N LEU A 599 -8.51 -8.24 -19.34
CA LEU A 599 -8.38 -7.06 -18.49
C LEU A 599 -9.42 -7.12 -17.38
N LEU A 600 -8.93 -7.35 -16.16
CA LEU A 600 -9.69 -7.43 -14.92
C LEU A 600 -9.80 -6.06 -14.25
N TYR A 601 -11.00 -5.69 -13.79
CA TYR A 601 -11.22 -4.48 -12.98
C TYR A 601 -12.33 -4.70 -11.95
N ASN A 602 -12.25 -3.95 -10.84
CA ASN A 602 -13.26 -3.99 -9.79
C ASN A 602 -14.53 -3.22 -10.21
N THR A 603 -15.71 -3.67 -9.76
CA THR A 603 -17.02 -3.07 -10.07
C THR A 603 -17.05 -1.57 -9.74
N ASN A 604 -16.95 -0.73 -10.77
CA ASN A 604 -17.05 0.72 -10.69
C ASN A 604 -17.29 1.29 -12.10
N GLU A 605 -18.22 2.22 -12.26
CA GLU A 605 -18.59 2.78 -13.57
C GLU A 605 -17.42 3.54 -14.24
N GLY A 606 -16.63 4.27 -13.46
CA GLY A 606 -15.45 4.99 -13.95
C GLY A 606 -14.36 4.02 -14.42
N HIS A 607 -14.11 2.93 -13.70
CA HIS A 607 -13.15 1.91 -14.13
C HIS A 607 -13.61 1.16 -15.36
N ARG A 608 -14.92 0.87 -15.46
CA ARG A 608 -15.51 0.28 -16.68
C ARG A 608 -15.29 1.19 -17.88
N ALA A 609 -15.54 2.48 -17.75
CA ALA A 609 -15.34 3.45 -18.84
C ALA A 609 -13.87 3.50 -19.31
N ILE A 610 -12.92 3.50 -18.36
CA ILE A 610 -11.48 3.42 -18.67
C ILE A 610 -11.13 2.10 -19.37
N ALA A 611 -11.62 0.97 -18.86
CA ALA A 611 -11.35 -0.35 -19.43
C ALA A 611 -11.86 -0.49 -20.87
N VAL A 612 -13.05 0.05 -21.17
CA VAL A 612 -13.61 0.10 -22.53
C VAL A 612 -12.74 0.97 -23.45
N ALA A 613 -12.30 2.14 -22.97
CA ALA A 613 -11.41 3.00 -23.75
C ALA A 613 -10.07 2.32 -24.06
N ILE A 614 -9.51 1.57 -23.12
CA ILE A 614 -8.25 0.81 -23.29
C ILE A 614 -8.44 -0.35 -24.26
N GLN A 615 -9.53 -1.11 -24.14
CA GLN A 615 -9.91 -2.15 -25.10
C GLN A 615 -9.97 -1.59 -26.53
N ASP A 616 -10.61 -0.43 -26.70
CA ASP A 616 -10.75 0.24 -27.98
C ASP A 616 -9.41 0.79 -28.51
N MET A 617 -8.60 1.46 -27.67
CA MET A 617 -7.27 1.96 -28.06
C MET A 617 -6.33 0.83 -28.48
N TRP A 618 -6.24 -0.26 -27.72
CA TRP A 618 -5.41 -1.41 -28.10
C TRP A 618 -5.89 -2.09 -29.38
N LYS A 619 -7.20 -2.18 -29.58
CA LYS A 619 -7.77 -2.70 -30.83
C LYS A 619 -7.45 -1.80 -32.01
N ARG A 620 -7.69 -0.49 -31.90
CA ARG A 620 -7.47 0.48 -32.98
C ARG A 620 -6.00 0.71 -33.31
N ASN A 621 -5.10 0.67 -32.33
CA ASN A 621 -3.70 1.07 -32.52
C ASN A 621 -2.75 -0.12 -32.79
N LEU A 622 -3.07 -1.30 -32.23
CA LEU A 622 -2.24 -2.50 -32.33
C LEU A 622 -2.97 -3.70 -32.93
N GLY A 623 -4.30 -3.67 -32.98
CA GLY A 623 -5.09 -4.82 -33.42
C GLY A 623 -5.21 -5.93 -32.38
N VAL A 624 -4.92 -5.63 -31.10
CA VAL A 624 -5.02 -6.56 -29.98
C VAL A 624 -6.47 -6.67 -29.53
N SER A 625 -6.98 -7.89 -29.41
CA SER A 625 -8.32 -8.16 -28.87
C SER A 625 -8.26 -8.22 -27.34
N VAL A 626 -9.22 -7.59 -26.66
CA VAL A 626 -9.28 -7.56 -25.19
C VAL A 626 -10.60 -8.14 -24.70
N GLN A 627 -10.56 -8.98 -23.67
CA GLN A 627 -11.74 -9.45 -22.96
C GLN A 627 -11.83 -8.74 -21.60
N LEU A 628 -12.94 -8.05 -21.34
CA LEU A 628 -13.14 -7.34 -20.09
C LEU A 628 -13.77 -8.28 -19.05
N ARG A 629 -13.15 -8.37 -17.88
CA ARG A 629 -13.65 -9.12 -16.72
C ARG A 629 -13.88 -8.17 -15.55
N ASN A 630 -15.09 -8.21 -15.00
CA ASN A 630 -15.51 -7.36 -13.89
C ASN A 630 -15.74 -8.23 -12.65
N GLU A 631 -15.22 -7.79 -11.50
CA GLU A 631 -15.40 -8.52 -10.23
C GLU A 631 -15.68 -7.56 -9.07
N GLU A 632 -16.37 -8.06 -8.05
CA GLU A 632 -16.44 -7.39 -6.73
C GLU A 632 -15.02 -7.31 -6.13
N TRP A 633 -14.74 -6.27 -5.34
CA TRP A 633 -13.39 -5.95 -4.86
C TRP A 633 -12.72 -7.11 -4.13
N HIS A 634 -13.41 -7.75 -3.19
CA HIS A 634 -12.84 -8.85 -2.41
C HIS A 634 -12.57 -10.09 -3.27
N VAL A 635 -13.47 -10.37 -4.22
CA VAL A 635 -13.27 -11.45 -5.21
C VAL A 635 -12.04 -11.18 -6.09
N MET A 636 -11.90 -9.93 -6.56
CA MET A 636 -10.75 -9.50 -7.36
C MET A 636 -9.44 -9.65 -6.57
N LEU A 637 -9.40 -9.18 -5.31
CA LEU A 637 -8.22 -9.30 -4.45
C LEU A 637 -7.79 -10.76 -4.27
N LYS A 638 -8.75 -11.68 -4.06
CA LYS A 638 -8.47 -13.12 -4.00
C LYS A 638 -7.82 -13.60 -5.30
N ASN A 639 -8.41 -13.30 -6.46
CA ASN A 639 -7.87 -13.75 -7.75
C ASN A 639 -6.48 -13.18 -8.04
N VAL A 640 -6.23 -11.93 -7.65
CA VAL A 640 -4.92 -11.30 -7.81
C VAL A 640 -3.87 -11.96 -6.92
N ARG A 641 -4.22 -12.28 -5.67
CA ARG A 641 -3.34 -13.04 -4.76
C ARG A 641 -3.00 -14.42 -5.32
N ASP A 642 -4.00 -15.10 -5.87
CA ASP A 642 -3.85 -16.43 -6.47
C ASP A 642 -3.22 -16.38 -7.89
N LYS A 643 -2.76 -15.19 -8.34
CA LYS A 643 -2.17 -14.93 -9.67
C LYS A 643 -3.09 -15.29 -10.86
N ASN A 644 -4.40 -15.31 -10.64
CA ASN A 644 -5.43 -15.58 -11.64
C ASN A 644 -5.87 -14.32 -12.39
N PHE A 645 -4.93 -13.66 -13.06
CA PHE A 645 -5.18 -12.52 -13.93
C PHE A 645 -4.08 -12.40 -15.00
N GLN A 646 -4.39 -11.74 -16.12
CA GLN A 646 -3.39 -11.30 -17.11
C GLN A 646 -3.06 -9.82 -16.92
N VAL A 647 -4.07 -8.96 -17.04
CA VAL A 647 -3.97 -7.53 -16.74
C VAL A 647 -5.00 -7.18 -15.67
N VAL A 648 -4.61 -6.44 -14.64
CA VAL A 648 -5.54 -6.02 -13.58
C VAL A 648 -5.42 -4.53 -13.27
N ARG A 649 -6.56 -3.88 -13.05
CA ARG A 649 -6.65 -2.47 -12.66
C ARG A 649 -6.23 -2.28 -11.21
N PHE A 650 -5.33 -1.33 -10.96
CA PHE A 650 -5.05 -0.81 -9.61
C PHE A 650 -4.73 0.69 -9.65
N GLY A 651 -4.58 1.26 -8.46
CA GLY A 651 -3.88 2.52 -8.28
C GLY A 651 -3.17 2.50 -6.93
N TRP A 652 -2.14 3.31 -6.80
CA TRP A 652 -1.44 3.51 -5.54
C TRP A 652 -1.57 4.96 -5.11
N ILE A 653 -1.86 5.16 -3.82
CA ILE A 653 -1.82 6.47 -3.16
C ILE A 653 -0.65 6.41 -2.17
N ALA A 654 0.15 7.47 -2.13
CA ALA A 654 1.29 7.60 -1.24
C ALA A 654 0.89 7.52 0.24
N ASP A 655 1.50 6.62 0.99
CA ASP A 655 1.39 6.59 2.46
C ASP A 655 2.13 7.77 3.10
N PHE A 656 3.25 8.19 2.50
CA PHE A 656 4.09 9.31 2.94
C PHE A 656 4.63 10.10 1.73
N ASP A 657 4.94 11.40 1.90
CA ASP A 657 5.32 12.30 0.79
C ASP A 657 6.80 12.13 0.38
N HIS A 658 7.16 10.92 -0.06
CA HIS A 658 8.50 10.55 -0.53
C HIS A 658 8.44 9.42 -1.58
N PRO A 659 9.31 9.40 -2.62
CA PRO A 659 9.26 8.39 -3.71
C PRO A 659 9.35 6.93 -3.25
N GLN A 660 9.95 6.66 -2.08
CA GLN A 660 10.09 5.31 -1.52
C GLN A 660 8.74 4.56 -1.43
N THR A 661 7.63 5.23 -1.09
CA THR A 661 6.29 4.59 -1.01
C THR A 661 5.86 3.94 -2.34
N PHE A 662 6.26 4.51 -3.49
CA PHE A 662 5.98 3.92 -4.80
C PHE A 662 6.95 2.78 -5.13
N MET A 663 8.24 3.00 -4.86
CA MET A 663 9.29 2.00 -5.14
C MET A 663 9.04 0.69 -4.39
N ASP A 664 8.57 0.77 -3.14
CA ASP A 664 8.24 -0.39 -2.31
C ASP A 664 7.15 -1.27 -2.93
N THR A 665 6.30 -0.75 -3.81
CA THR A 665 5.27 -1.53 -4.51
C THR A 665 5.80 -2.41 -5.64
N PHE A 666 7.09 -2.30 -5.98
CA PHE A 666 7.78 -3.07 -7.02
C PHE A 666 8.86 -4.01 -6.47
N MET A 667 9.21 -3.89 -5.17
CA MET A 667 10.17 -4.80 -4.53
C MET A 667 9.67 -6.25 -4.63
N ALA A 668 10.57 -7.22 -4.86
CA ALA A 668 10.17 -8.58 -5.23
C ALA A 668 9.35 -9.28 -4.14
N LYS A 669 9.61 -8.94 -2.87
CA LYS A 669 8.95 -9.52 -1.68
C LYS A 669 7.79 -8.66 -1.15
N SER A 670 7.51 -7.53 -1.79
CA SER A 670 6.42 -6.66 -1.37
C SER A 670 5.08 -7.35 -1.58
N PRO A 671 4.17 -7.37 -0.59
CA PRO A 671 2.80 -7.85 -0.79
C PRO A 671 2.04 -7.02 -1.83
N ASN A 672 2.50 -5.80 -2.10
CA ASN A 672 1.95 -4.89 -3.11
C ASN A 672 2.55 -5.11 -4.52
N ASN A 673 3.56 -5.96 -4.66
CA ASN A 673 4.03 -6.40 -5.97
C ASN A 673 3.25 -7.63 -6.45
N ARG A 674 2.16 -7.37 -7.18
CA ARG A 674 1.23 -8.42 -7.63
C ARG A 674 1.60 -8.96 -9.02
N THR A 675 2.52 -8.29 -9.73
CA THR A 675 2.91 -8.56 -11.12
C THR A 675 3.72 -9.85 -11.31
N GLY A 676 4.44 -10.30 -10.28
CA GLY A 676 5.45 -11.35 -10.40
C GLY A 676 6.78 -10.88 -10.98
N TRP A 677 6.90 -9.60 -11.30
CA TRP A 677 8.14 -8.97 -11.76
C TRP A 677 9.16 -8.80 -10.63
N SER A 678 10.44 -8.86 -10.97
CA SER A 678 11.56 -8.63 -10.06
C SER A 678 12.80 -8.22 -10.87
N SER A 679 13.59 -7.28 -10.37
CA SER A 679 14.89 -6.90 -10.94
C SER A 679 15.90 -6.64 -9.82
N ALA A 680 17.01 -7.36 -9.84
CA ALA A 680 18.08 -7.20 -8.85
C ALA A 680 18.73 -5.81 -8.92
N GLU A 681 18.83 -5.24 -10.12
CA GLU A 681 19.36 -3.90 -10.34
C GLU A 681 18.43 -2.84 -9.74
N PHE A 682 17.11 -2.96 -9.97
CA PHE A 682 16.12 -2.09 -9.35
C PHE A 682 16.19 -2.15 -7.82
N GLU A 683 16.18 -3.36 -7.24
CA GLU A 683 16.24 -3.53 -5.79
C GLU A 683 17.54 -2.95 -5.19
N SER A 684 18.67 -3.10 -5.89
CA SER A 684 19.95 -2.50 -5.52
C SER A 684 19.91 -0.98 -5.55
N LEU A 685 19.37 -0.37 -6.62
CA LEU A 685 19.25 1.08 -6.75
C LEU A 685 18.34 1.68 -5.68
N VAL A 686 17.18 1.08 -5.42
CA VAL A 686 16.27 1.51 -4.34
C VAL A 686 16.95 1.38 -2.98
N ALA A 687 17.65 0.27 -2.73
CA ALA A 687 18.37 0.06 -1.48
C ALA A 687 19.52 1.07 -1.28
N LYS A 688 20.19 1.49 -2.35
CA LYS A 688 21.23 2.52 -2.32
C LYS A 688 20.63 3.92 -2.14
N ALA A 689 19.55 4.24 -2.86
CA ALA A 689 18.85 5.52 -2.78
C ALA A 689 18.40 5.82 -1.34
N ARG A 690 17.72 4.87 -0.69
CA ARG A 690 17.23 5.03 0.69
C ARG A 690 18.34 5.14 1.75
N ARG A 691 19.55 4.65 1.47
CA ARG A 691 20.71 4.74 2.38
C ARG A 691 21.56 5.99 2.13
N THR A 692 21.29 6.73 1.06
CA THR A 692 22.05 7.93 0.69
C THR A 692 21.53 9.15 1.44
N ALA A 693 22.39 9.80 2.22
CA ALA A 693 22.01 10.96 3.02
C ALA A 693 21.84 12.26 2.20
N ASP A 694 22.61 12.41 1.12
CA ASP A 694 22.47 13.55 0.20
C ASP A 694 21.17 13.41 -0.60
N THR A 695 20.26 14.37 -0.43
CA THR A 695 18.93 14.33 -1.06
C THR A 695 19.03 14.33 -2.58
N ALA A 696 19.93 15.12 -3.18
CA ALA A 696 20.02 15.21 -4.64
C ALA A 696 20.53 13.90 -5.27
N GLU A 697 21.54 13.27 -4.68
CA GLU A 697 22.05 11.97 -5.11
C GLU A 697 21.03 10.86 -4.85
N SER A 698 20.32 10.89 -3.71
CA SER A 698 19.22 9.94 -3.43
C SER A 698 18.12 10.03 -4.49
N MET A 699 17.67 11.24 -4.84
CA MET A 699 16.65 11.44 -5.89
C MET A 699 17.14 10.98 -7.26
N LYS A 700 18.41 11.19 -7.59
CA LYS A 700 19.00 10.67 -8.83
C LYS A 700 18.92 9.14 -8.90
N LEU A 701 19.27 8.44 -7.82
CA LEU A 701 19.19 6.98 -7.74
C LEU A 701 17.75 6.47 -7.84
N TYR A 702 16.77 7.16 -7.23
CA TYR A 702 15.36 6.83 -7.42
C TYR A 702 14.91 6.99 -8.87
N ARG A 703 15.40 8.02 -9.58
CA ARG A 703 15.10 8.26 -10.99
C ARG A 703 15.73 7.20 -11.90
N GLU A 704 16.94 6.73 -11.57
CA GLU A 704 17.57 5.59 -12.25
C GLU A 704 16.76 4.30 -12.04
N ALA A 705 16.29 4.02 -10.81
CA ALA A 705 15.42 2.88 -10.52
C ALA A 705 14.08 2.98 -11.27
N GLU A 706 13.45 4.15 -11.30
CA GLU A 706 12.20 4.39 -12.01
C GLU A 706 12.35 4.19 -13.53
N LYS A 707 13.54 4.47 -14.10
CA LYS A 707 13.82 4.20 -15.51
C LYS A 707 13.68 2.72 -15.83
N ILE A 708 14.20 1.83 -14.98
CA ILE A 708 14.06 0.37 -15.16
C ILE A 708 12.57 -0.01 -15.23
N LEU A 709 11.75 0.57 -14.35
CA LEU A 709 10.30 0.33 -14.37
C LEU A 709 9.64 0.83 -15.67
N ALA A 710 10.06 1.98 -16.19
CA ALA A 710 9.53 2.53 -17.43
C ALA A 710 9.96 1.73 -18.67
N ASP A 711 11.17 1.16 -18.64
CA ASP A 711 11.69 0.31 -19.70
C ASP A 711 11.04 -1.09 -19.67
N GLU A 712 10.84 -1.66 -18.49
CA GLU A 712 10.35 -3.03 -18.33
C GLU A 712 8.82 -3.13 -18.22
N VAL A 713 8.15 -2.01 -17.92
CA VAL A 713 6.69 -1.85 -17.83
C VAL A 713 6.02 -3.03 -17.09
N PRO A 714 6.37 -3.34 -15.84
CA PRO A 714 5.62 -4.33 -15.05
C PRO A 714 4.20 -3.84 -14.73
N LYS A 715 4.02 -2.52 -14.71
CA LYS A 715 2.73 -1.82 -14.61
C LYS A 715 2.69 -0.76 -15.71
N LEU A 716 1.52 -0.56 -16.33
CA LEU A 716 1.26 0.46 -17.34
C LEU A 716 0.66 1.70 -16.65
N PRO A 717 1.42 2.78 -16.43
CA PRO A 717 0.90 3.99 -15.80
C PRO A 717 -0.01 4.75 -16.77
N LEU A 718 -1.21 5.13 -16.34
CA LEU A 718 -2.15 5.91 -17.16
C LEU A 718 -2.09 7.39 -16.83
N TYR A 719 -2.27 7.73 -15.56
CA TYR A 719 -2.27 9.11 -15.10
C TYR A 719 -1.93 9.24 -13.62
N PHE A 720 -1.37 10.39 -13.27
CA PHE A 720 -1.29 10.85 -11.89
C PHE A 720 -2.64 11.39 -11.46
N TYR A 721 -3.10 10.98 -10.29
CA TYR A 721 -4.43 11.34 -9.80
C TYR A 721 -4.55 12.85 -9.58
N SER A 722 -5.76 13.33 -9.81
CA SER A 722 -6.29 14.55 -9.26
C SER A 722 -7.58 14.24 -8.51
N LYS A 723 -8.00 15.17 -7.68
CA LYS A 723 -9.27 15.13 -6.98
C LYS A 723 -10.10 16.35 -7.38
N THR A 724 -11.37 16.09 -7.66
CA THR A 724 -12.37 17.13 -7.92
C THR A 724 -13.52 16.93 -6.95
N THR A 725 -13.98 18.02 -6.35
CA THR A 725 -14.99 17.97 -5.30
C THR A 725 -15.77 19.27 -5.22
N LEU A 726 -16.81 19.30 -4.40
CA LEU A 726 -17.61 20.48 -4.10
C LEU A 726 -17.62 20.72 -2.59
N VAL A 727 -17.36 21.95 -2.18
CA VAL A 727 -17.33 22.39 -0.78
C VAL A 727 -18.27 23.58 -0.65
N LYS A 728 -19.21 23.54 0.30
CA LYS A 728 -20.18 24.62 0.47
C LYS A 728 -19.47 25.94 0.79
N PRO A 729 -19.94 27.08 0.26
CA PRO A 729 -19.24 28.36 0.42
C PRO A 729 -19.21 28.87 1.87
N TYR A 730 -20.12 28.38 2.72
CA TYR A 730 -20.12 28.63 4.17
C TYR A 730 -19.10 27.78 4.94
N VAL A 731 -18.53 26.73 4.34
CA VAL A 731 -17.47 25.95 4.99
C VAL A 731 -16.17 26.71 4.84
N LYS A 732 -15.57 27.03 5.97
CA LYS A 732 -14.28 27.72 6.05
C LYS A 732 -13.26 26.83 6.75
N GLY A 733 -11.98 27.14 6.56
CA GLY A 733 -10.88 26.31 7.07
C GLY A 733 -10.63 25.03 6.27
N PHE A 734 -11.26 24.90 5.12
CA PHE A 734 -10.95 23.86 4.15
C PHE A 734 -9.67 24.21 3.40
N PHE A 735 -8.69 23.31 3.39
CA PHE A 735 -7.41 23.52 2.70
C PHE A 735 -7.11 22.33 1.78
N PHE A 736 -6.80 22.64 0.52
CA PHE A 736 -6.35 21.61 -0.42
C PHE A 736 -4.96 21.14 -0.05
N ASN A 737 -4.80 19.83 -0.11
CA ASN A 737 -3.52 19.19 0.09
C ASN A 737 -3.37 18.01 -0.87
N ARG A 738 -2.12 17.64 -1.10
CA ARG A 738 -1.77 16.59 -2.06
C ARG A 738 -2.05 15.18 -1.54
N ARG A 739 -2.44 15.03 -0.27
CA ARG A 739 -2.90 13.77 0.35
C ARG A 739 -4.42 13.59 0.26
N ASN A 740 -5.15 14.60 -0.22
CA ASN A 740 -6.61 14.61 -0.21
C ASN A 740 -7.17 14.26 1.18
N GLU A 741 -6.59 14.82 2.25
CA GLU A 741 -6.94 14.58 3.66
C GLU A 741 -7.57 15.82 4.27
N GLN A 742 -8.87 15.75 4.57
CA GLN A 742 -9.61 16.88 5.10
C GLN A 742 -9.99 16.64 6.56
N LEU A 743 -9.20 17.19 7.48
CA LEU A 743 -9.48 17.08 8.91
C LEU A 743 -10.46 18.18 9.36
N VAL A 744 -11.59 17.76 9.93
CA VAL A 744 -12.68 18.64 10.35
C VAL A 744 -12.30 19.52 11.54
N ASN A 745 -11.27 19.16 12.30
CA ASN A 745 -10.75 19.97 13.40
C ASN A 745 -10.23 21.36 12.97
N TRP A 746 -9.93 21.54 11.69
CA TRP A 746 -9.54 22.84 11.11
C TRP A 746 -10.70 23.64 10.51
N MET A 747 -11.91 23.08 10.48
CA MET A 747 -13.05 23.63 9.74
C MET A 747 -14.12 24.26 10.64
N TRP A 748 -14.87 25.22 10.08
CA TRP A 748 -16.07 25.78 10.71
C TRP A 748 -17.12 26.24 9.69
N ILE A 749 -18.33 26.53 10.18
CA ILE A 749 -19.43 27.10 9.40
C ILE A 749 -19.49 28.61 9.65
N ASP A 750 -19.43 29.40 8.58
CA ASP A 750 -19.70 30.84 8.61
C ASP A 750 -21.16 31.12 8.22
N ASP A 751 -22.01 31.42 9.21
CA ASP A 751 -23.42 31.75 8.98
C ASP A 751 -23.61 33.05 8.18
N ASN A 752 -22.59 33.91 8.13
CA ASN A 752 -22.63 35.19 7.41
C ASN A 752 -21.92 35.13 6.06
N TRP A 753 -21.59 33.94 5.55
CA TRP A 753 -20.78 33.71 4.34
C TRP A 753 -21.22 34.52 3.11
N ALA A 754 -22.53 34.77 2.96
CA ALA A 754 -23.08 35.53 1.83
C ALA A 754 -22.78 37.04 1.92
N SER A 755 -22.55 37.54 3.13
CA SER A 755 -22.24 38.95 3.42
C SER A 755 -20.76 39.19 3.75
N ASN A 756 -20.04 38.14 4.14
CA ASN A 756 -18.63 38.17 4.53
C ASN A 756 -17.71 37.88 3.33
N LYS A 757 -17.09 38.92 2.77
CA LYS A 757 -16.20 38.81 1.59
C LYS A 757 -14.75 38.44 1.93
N THR A 758 -14.39 38.35 3.21
CA THR A 758 -13.00 38.08 3.59
C THR A 758 -12.72 36.59 3.61
N ASN A 759 -11.74 36.16 2.82
CA ASN A 759 -11.21 34.81 2.77
C ASN A 759 -10.23 34.56 3.93
N GLU A 760 -10.56 35.04 5.12
CA GLU A 760 -9.65 34.98 6.28
C GLU A 760 -9.49 33.51 6.72
N PRO A 761 -8.25 33.01 6.83
CA PRO A 761 -7.99 31.72 7.45
C PRO A 761 -8.31 31.84 8.95
N ALA A 762 -9.10 30.91 9.51
CA ALA A 762 -9.40 30.89 10.95
C ALA A 762 -9.00 29.57 11.58
N TYR A 763 -7.69 29.43 11.73
CA TYR A 763 -7.10 28.96 12.97
C TYR A 763 -5.70 29.58 12.95
N GLN A 764 -5.36 30.49 13.88
CA GLN A 764 -3.94 30.58 14.23
C GLN A 764 -3.67 29.22 14.82
N PRO A 765 -2.82 28.38 14.20
CA PRO A 765 -2.30 27.22 14.91
C PRO A 765 -2.00 27.70 16.34
N GLU A 766 -2.24 26.89 17.38
CA GLU A 766 -1.21 26.94 18.43
C GLU A 766 0.08 26.94 17.65
N THR A 767 0.95 27.92 17.85
CA THR A 767 2.19 28.04 17.09
C THR A 767 2.98 26.77 17.36
N PHE A 768 2.57 25.70 16.69
CA PHE A 768 3.22 24.45 16.55
C PHE A 768 4.40 24.91 15.73
N PRO A 769 5.61 24.81 16.29
CA PRO A 769 6.78 25.13 15.52
C PRO A 769 6.61 24.49 14.14
N PRO A 770 6.87 25.20 13.03
CA PRO A 770 6.89 24.58 11.71
C PRO A 770 7.68 23.27 11.76
N PRO A 771 7.51 22.35 10.79
CA PRO A 771 8.32 21.12 10.70
C PRO A 771 9.84 21.37 10.90
N SER A 772 10.31 22.57 10.54
CA SER A 772 11.70 23.05 10.70
C SER A 772 12.04 23.74 12.03
N ALA A 773 11.06 24.08 12.86
CA ALA A 773 11.25 24.59 14.22
C ALA A 773 11.04 23.51 15.30
N TYR A 774 10.84 22.25 14.87
CA TYR A 774 11.11 21.08 15.69
C TYR A 774 12.59 20.94 16.02
#